data_AF-A0A7J6KV97-F1
#
_entry.id   AF-A0A7J6KV97-F1
#
_cell.length_a   1.000
_cell.length_b   1.000
_cell.length_c   1.000
_cell.angle_alpha   90.00
_cell.angle_beta   90.00
_cell.angle_gamma   90.00
#
_symmetry.space_group_name_H-M   'P 1'
#
loop_
_entity.id
_entity.type
_entity.pdbx_description
1 polymer ?
#
loop_
_entity_poly.entity_id
_entity_poly.type
_entity_poly.pdbx_seq_one_letter_code
_entity_poly.pdbx_strand_id
1 'polypeptide(L)'
;MANVDDLLKSVEKTQKDVQSVKGQVQSVAEKLKAIKSQVDQHKVAKNGTAAAVNAVFVQKELDRARGLISKFMTMIQVPTDAAGGGAQDEAVAAAQATIDMLAKRKNATDDLTRPLFERLGGDTALEACISLVYAKALKDPRTRAYFEKNQRKIDSIKKKMHQFLLGQFGGTSNYDPDDLKMMHYQMNITDFQFDVMAELFRHAFEDTGAHPNAVKDAMRALGRVRKSITTGCTVRMELARRSIEKGKDGLYKRLGEADGIRNLMDRVYELVVNDQRLKAFFADKDIEKVKNSQLVWIAAALGGPKTYSGRDLPEVHRDLGVDDYLFDSFIMNCEKALNGLGIEEDVMDEVLVSLEPARDGVLCRKAGLTAASKLVGGKTVLERLGGEMNLEAVIETMYSGCLLDPRVKYFFSKDSSKMSHIKSKMVQLLTGMLGGPQLYPVDKLRAVHYGLNITDYQFDAVLENFQVAAGMMEVEATVLEDMLEVLRFTRSPITCGCTVRLEIARKKTESEGTEGLFSTLGKEEGITKWVSKVYDKVLVDDRVKHFFQGSKLDAVKESQGKYFKQLFGASTGYQGRDLPDIHATIQISDFHFDSFMEHCRETFQLMGFDADTIDDCTVLMESLRLQIVNKELMNHDVKRAIEMANQKPLYDRLGGENTIDKLIDLTYDKALKNNTLRSFFEKNKAKITSIKKKMTQFIGGLIGGPVTYDVKDLLPVHYSMNITNFHFDVMLTILTETLLKDMEVEKSMARELMAALQPVRSDVTTGFTIRSELARKNTEKGLDHLFARIGGSEGIVKLVDAL
;
A
#
# COMPACT_ATOMS: atom_id res chain seq x y z
N MET A 1 -57.13 -26.01 -30.59
CA MET A 1 -57.87 -24.73 -30.49
C MET A 1 -58.14 -24.35 -29.03
N ALA A 2 -58.68 -25.23 -28.17
CA ALA A 2 -58.92 -24.92 -26.75
C ALA A 2 -57.71 -24.36 -25.96
N ASN A 3 -56.49 -24.84 -26.24
CA ASN A 3 -55.27 -24.40 -25.54
C ASN A 3 -54.72 -23.03 -26.02
N VAL A 4 -55.14 -22.56 -27.20
CA VAL A 4 -54.71 -21.26 -27.77
C VAL A 4 -55.62 -20.14 -27.26
N ASP A 5 -56.91 -20.41 -27.11
CA ASP A 5 -57.86 -19.45 -26.53
C ASP A 5 -57.58 -19.18 -25.04
N ASP A 6 -57.15 -20.19 -24.28
CA ASP A 6 -56.76 -20.01 -22.88
C ASP A 6 -55.43 -19.26 -22.75
N LEU A 7 -54.49 -19.47 -23.68
CA LEU A 7 -53.25 -18.70 -23.76
C LEU A 7 -53.53 -17.24 -24.14
N LEU A 8 -54.41 -16.99 -25.12
CA LEU A 8 -54.83 -15.64 -25.51
C LEU A 8 -55.54 -14.92 -24.38
N LYS A 9 -56.44 -15.59 -23.64
CA LYS A 9 -57.07 -15.02 -22.43
C LYS A 9 -56.06 -14.72 -21.33
N SER A 10 -55.05 -15.58 -21.14
CA SER A 10 -53.97 -15.35 -20.18
C SER A 10 -53.13 -14.15 -20.58
N VAL A 11 -52.75 -14.04 -21.86
CA VAL A 11 -52.00 -12.89 -22.41
C VAL A 11 -52.81 -11.60 -22.32
N GLU A 12 -54.10 -11.62 -22.66
CA GLU A 12 -54.99 -10.46 -22.53
C GLU A 12 -55.17 -10.03 -21.07
N LYS A 13 -55.25 -10.99 -20.14
CA LYS A 13 -55.32 -10.71 -18.70
C LYS A 13 -54.02 -10.07 -18.20
N THR A 14 -52.87 -10.64 -18.56
CA THR A 14 -51.55 -10.08 -18.23
C THR A 14 -51.37 -8.69 -18.85
N GLN A 15 -51.84 -8.47 -20.08
CA GLN A 15 -51.79 -7.15 -20.73
C GLN A 15 -52.67 -6.12 -20.01
N LYS A 16 -53.88 -6.50 -19.55
CA LYS A 16 -54.75 -5.63 -18.74
C LYS A 16 -54.12 -5.33 -17.38
N ASP A 17 -53.52 -6.32 -16.73
CA ASP A 17 -52.85 -6.15 -15.44
C ASP A 17 -51.62 -5.23 -15.56
N VAL A 18 -50.81 -5.39 -16.62
CA VAL A 18 -49.68 -4.51 -16.94
C VAL A 18 -50.13 -3.06 -17.18
N GLN A 19 -51.23 -2.86 -17.93
CA GLN A 19 -51.78 -1.51 -18.16
C GLN A 19 -52.33 -0.88 -16.87
N SER A 20 -52.94 -1.69 -15.99
CA SER A 20 -53.42 -1.23 -14.69
C SER A 20 -52.27 -0.76 -13.79
N VAL A 21 -51.19 -1.56 -13.69
CA VAL A 21 -49.99 -1.20 -12.93
C VAL A 21 -49.31 0.04 -13.52
N LYS A 22 -49.22 0.14 -14.85
CA LYS A 22 -48.69 1.32 -15.54
C LYS A 22 -49.47 2.60 -15.17
N GLY A 23 -50.81 2.52 -15.16
CA GLY A 23 -51.67 3.62 -14.73
C GLY A 23 -51.47 4.01 -13.25
N GLN A 24 -51.29 3.02 -12.38
CA GLN A 24 -51.01 3.27 -10.96
C GLN A 24 -49.64 3.92 -10.73
N VAL A 25 -48.61 3.48 -11.46
CA VAL A 25 -47.26 4.08 -11.40
C VAL A 25 -47.26 5.50 -11.95
N GLN A 26 -47.96 5.76 -13.07
CA GLN A 26 -48.13 7.11 -13.61
C GLN A 26 -48.85 8.04 -12.61
N SER A 27 -49.90 7.55 -11.94
CA SER A 27 -50.59 8.32 -10.90
C SER A 27 -49.69 8.67 -9.72
N VAL A 28 -48.82 7.75 -9.27
CA VAL A 28 -47.84 8.02 -8.21
C VAL A 28 -46.79 9.03 -8.68
N ALA A 29 -46.31 8.92 -9.93
CA ALA A 29 -45.35 9.85 -10.51
C ALA A 29 -45.93 11.28 -10.60
N GLU A 30 -47.19 11.44 -10.99
CA GLU A 30 -47.88 12.73 -11.02
C GLU A 30 -48.04 13.34 -9.61
N LYS A 31 -48.38 12.52 -8.61
CA LYS A 31 -48.46 12.96 -7.21
C LYS A 31 -47.10 13.42 -6.68
N LEU A 32 -46.03 12.68 -6.97
CA LEU A 32 -44.67 13.08 -6.59
C LEU A 32 -44.23 14.37 -7.29
N LYS A 33 -44.65 14.58 -8.55
CA LYS A 33 -44.38 15.81 -9.30
C LYS A 33 -45.13 17.01 -8.70
N ALA A 34 -46.37 16.82 -8.27
CA ALA A 34 -47.16 17.85 -7.57
C ALA A 34 -46.55 18.20 -6.20
N ILE A 35 -46.11 17.20 -5.42
CA ILE A 35 -45.43 17.39 -4.13
C ILE A 35 -44.11 18.13 -4.33
N LYS A 36 -43.32 17.76 -5.34
CA LYS A 36 -42.08 18.47 -5.69
C LYS A 36 -42.35 19.94 -6.00
N SER A 37 -43.39 20.24 -6.79
CA SER A 37 -43.80 21.62 -7.08
C SER A 37 -44.23 22.40 -5.82
N GLN A 38 -44.90 21.76 -4.86
CA GLN A 38 -45.27 22.38 -3.58
C GLN A 38 -44.08 22.63 -2.66
N VAL A 39 -43.11 21.70 -2.63
CA VAL A 39 -41.85 21.82 -1.87
C VAL A 39 -40.97 22.94 -2.46
N ASP A 40 -40.90 23.03 -3.78
CA ASP A 40 -40.13 24.08 -4.46
C ASP A 40 -40.77 25.47 -4.26
N GLN A 41 -42.10 25.56 -4.16
CA GLN A 41 -42.80 26.80 -3.77
C GLN A 41 -42.62 27.16 -2.28
N HIS A 42 -42.47 26.18 -1.38
CA HIS A 42 -42.27 26.41 0.06
C HIS A 42 -40.82 26.72 0.46
N LYS A 43 -39.82 26.41 -0.38
CA LYS A 43 -38.43 26.85 -0.18
C LYS A 43 -38.26 28.38 -0.19
N VAL A 44 -39.28 29.13 -0.61
CA VAL A 44 -39.31 30.60 -0.64
C VAL A 44 -39.81 31.22 0.69
N ALA A 45 -40.46 30.46 1.57
CA ALA A 45 -40.96 30.97 2.86
C ALA A 45 -40.21 30.33 4.05
N LYS A 46 -39.38 31.12 4.73
CA LYS A 46 -38.73 30.74 6.00
C LYS A 46 -39.79 30.53 7.09
N ASN A 47 -40.00 29.29 7.52
CA ASN A 47 -40.04 28.88 8.94
C ASN A 47 -40.26 27.37 9.07
N GLY A 48 -39.42 26.74 9.90
CA GLY A 48 -39.36 25.30 10.10
C GLY A 48 -40.44 24.81 11.06
N THR A 49 -41.45 24.14 10.50
CA THR A 49 -42.26 23.09 11.15
C THR A 49 -43.02 22.23 10.12
N ALA A 50 -43.20 22.71 8.87
CA ALA A 50 -43.86 21.94 7.79
C ALA A 50 -42.96 20.90 7.08
N ALA A 51 -41.64 20.98 7.21
CA ALA A 51 -40.70 20.12 6.45
C ALA A 51 -40.66 18.65 6.92
N ALA A 52 -40.92 18.38 8.21
CA ALA A 52 -40.87 17.02 8.76
C ALA A 52 -42.10 16.16 8.39
N VAL A 53 -43.29 16.77 8.28
CA VAL A 53 -44.53 16.07 7.92
C VAL A 53 -44.53 15.64 6.44
N ASN A 54 -43.89 16.43 5.57
CA ASN A 54 -43.77 16.10 4.13
C ASN A 54 -42.75 15.00 3.83
N ALA A 55 -41.66 14.88 4.61
CA ALA A 55 -40.66 13.83 4.40
C ALA A 55 -41.24 12.42 4.67
N VAL A 56 -42.03 12.27 5.73
CA VAL A 56 -42.69 11.00 6.07
C VAL A 56 -43.73 10.60 5.01
N PHE A 57 -44.48 11.57 4.48
CA PHE A 57 -45.47 11.32 3.42
C PHE A 57 -44.81 10.93 2.09
N VAL A 58 -43.72 11.61 1.69
CA VAL A 58 -42.93 11.28 0.50
C VAL A 58 -42.30 9.90 0.62
N GLN A 59 -41.76 9.56 1.79
CA GLN A 59 -41.18 8.24 2.04
C GLN A 59 -42.23 7.13 1.92
N LYS A 60 -43.44 7.36 2.45
CA LYS A 60 -44.56 6.41 2.35
C LYS A 60 -45.01 6.17 0.91
N GLU A 61 -45.05 7.21 0.07
CA GLU A 61 -45.38 7.07 -1.36
C GLU A 61 -44.24 6.41 -2.16
N LEU A 62 -42.97 6.65 -1.80
CA LEU A 62 -41.83 5.94 -2.39
C LEU A 62 -41.84 4.45 -2.04
N ASP A 63 -42.16 4.09 -0.80
CA ASP A 63 -42.25 2.70 -0.37
C ASP A 63 -43.46 2.00 -0.99
N ARG A 64 -44.57 2.71 -1.19
CA ARG A 64 -45.72 2.25 -1.98
C ARG A 64 -45.35 2.02 -3.44
N ALA A 65 -44.57 2.91 -4.06
CA ALA A 65 -44.06 2.75 -5.42
C ALA A 65 -43.13 1.52 -5.53
N ARG A 66 -42.20 1.36 -4.58
CA ARG A 66 -41.32 0.18 -4.50
C ARG A 66 -42.11 -1.12 -4.33
N GLY A 67 -43.16 -1.12 -3.50
CA GLY A 67 -44.06 -2.27 -3.33
C GLY A 67 -44.80 -2.63 -4.61
N LEU A 68 -45.31 -1.64 -5.35
CA LEU A 68 -45.97 -1.86 -6.65
C LEU A 68 -44.99 -2.39 -7.71
N ILE A 69 -43.76 -1.85 -7.76
CA ILE A 69 -42.70 -2.32 -8.66
C ILE A 69 -42.28 -3.75 -8.30
N SER A 70 -42.12 -4.06 -7.01
CA SER A 70 -41.79 -5.41 -6.56
C SER A 70 -42.89 -6.41 -6.94
N LYS A 71 -44.16 -6.05 -6.77
CA LYS A 71 -45.32 -6.88 -7.12
C LYS A 71 -45.46 -7.08 -8.63
N PHE A 72 -45.12 -6.05 -9.42
CA PHE A 72 -45.01 -6.14 -10.86
C PHE A 72 -43.90 -7.11 -11.27
N MET A 73 -42.70 -7.00 -10.69
CA MET A 73 -41.58 -7.92 -10.95
C MET A 73 -41.92 -9.37 -10.58
N THR A 74 -42.71 -9.61 -9.52
CA THR A 74 -43.18 -10.96 -9.17
C THR A 74 -44.25 -11.48 -10.14
N MET A 75 -45.12 -10.61 -10.66
CA MET A 75 -46.13 -10.97 -11.67
C MET A 75 -45.52 -11.34 -13.03
N ILE A 76 -44.32 -10.85 -13.35
CA ILE A 76 -43.62 -11.13 -14.62
C ILE A 76 -42.75 -12.40 -14.52
N GLN A 77 -42.46 -12.90 -13.30
CA GLN A 77 -41.78 -14.17 -13.13
C GLN A 77 -42.76 -15.33 -13.41
N VAL A 78 -42.59 -15.97 -14.58
CA VAL A 78 -43.19 -17.28 -14.89
C VAL A 78 -42.67 -18.31 -13.88
N PRO A 79 -43.50 -19.26 -13.39
CA PRO A 79 -43.03 -20.27 -12.44
C PRO A 79 -41.97 -21.16 -13.09
N THR A 80 -40.77 -21.20 -12.51
CA THR A 80 -39.65 -22.04 -12.95
C THR A 80 -39.67 -23.37 -12.21
N ASP A 81 -40.58 -24.26 -12.62
CA ASP A 81 -40.50 -25.68 -12.29
C ASP A 81 -40.29 -26.48 -13.58
N ALA A 82 -39.08 -26.42 -14.15
CA ALA A 82 -38.49 -27.48 -14.98
C ALA A 82 -37.05 -27.14 -15.42
N ALA A 83 -36.16 -28.12 -15.26
CA ALA A 83 -34.85 -28.29 -15.91
C ALA A 83 -33.70 -27.36 -15.50
N GLY A 84 -32.79 -27.91 -14.67
CA GLY A 84 -31.46 -27.36 -14.45
C GLY A 84 -30.62 -27.41 -15.73
N GLY A 85 -29.95 -26.29 -16.03
CA GLY A 85 -28.98 -26.17 -17.12
C GLY A 85 -29.05 -24.82 -17.87
N GLY A 86 -30.25 -24.34 -18.21
CA GLY A 86 -30.43 -23.19 -19.13
C GLY A 86 -30.34 -21.79 -18.50
N ALA A 87 -30.65 -21.64 -17.21
CA ALA A 87 -30.77 -20.32 -16.57
C ALA A 87 -29.44 -19.54 -16.48
N GLN A 88 -28.30 -20.23 -16.48
CA GLN A 88 -26.97 -19.60 -16.42
C GLN A 88 -26.55 -19.01 -17.76
N ASP A 89 -26.85 -19.68 -18.87
CA ASP A 89 -26.53 -19.21 -20.22
C ASP A 89 -27.43 -18.03 -20.63
N GLU A 90 -28.70 -18.02 -20.20
CA GLU A 90 -29.60 -16.87 -20.38
C GLU A 90 -29.17 -15.64 -19.59
N ALA A 91 -28.67 -15.81 -18.34
CA ALA A 91 -28.16 -14.70 -17.55
C ALA A 91 -26.86 -14.11 -18.14
N VAL A 92 -25.99 -14.96 -18.71
CA VAL A 92 -24.78 -14.52 -19.43
C VAL A 92 -25.16 -13.78 -20.73
N ALA A 93 -26.16 -14.27 -21.47
CA ALA A 93 -26.66 -13.59 -22.66
C ALA A 93 -27.32 -12.23 -22.34
N ALA A 94 -28.07 -12.14 -21.24
CA ALA A 94 -28.67 -10.88 -20.78
C ALA A 94 -27.61 -9.86 -20.31
N ALA A 95 -26.57 -10.33 -19.63
CA ALA A 95 -25.41 -9.50 -19.31
C ALA A 95 -24.70 -9.01 -20.58
N GLN A 96 -24.51 -9.89 -21.58
CA GLN A 96 -23.91 -9.53 -22.87
C GLN A 96 -24.75 -8.51 -23.65
N ALA A 97 -26.08 -8.64 -23.67
CA ALA A 97 -26.96 -7.65 -24.30
C ALA A 97 -26.90 -6.28 -23.60
N THR A 98 -26.74 -6.27 -22.26
CA THR A 98 -26.53 -5.04 -21.48
C THR A 98 -25.15 -4.43 -21.77
N ILE A 99 -24.12 -5.26 -21.92
CA ILE A 99 -22.77 -4.86 -22.32
C ILE A 99 -22.78 -4.21 -23.70
N ASP A 100 -23.46 -4.82 -24.69
CA ASP A 100 -23.55 -4.27 -26.04
C ASP A 100 -24.27 -2.91 -26.07
N MET A 101 -25.23 -2.69 -25.16
CA MET A 101 -25.87 -1.40 -24.94
C MET A 101 -24.91 -0.37 -24.31
N LEU A 102 -24.08 -0.79 -23.34
CA LEU A 102 -23.14 0.06 -22.60
C LEU A 102 -21.85 0.38 -23.36
N ALA A 103 -21.42 -0.49 -24.30
CA ALA A 103 -20.21 -0.35 -25.10
C ALA A 103 -20.17 0.95 -25.95
N LYS A 104 -21.32 1.60 -26.17
CA LYS A 104 -21.40 2.94 -26.79
C LYS A 104 -20.76 4.06 -25.96
N ARG A 105 -20.38 3.81 -24.70
CA ARG A 105 -19.74 4.79 -23.79
C ARG A 105 -18.20 4.80 -23.83
N LYS A 106 -17.55 3.92 -24.59
CA LYS A 106 -16.09 3.73 -24.59
C LYS A 106 -15.27 5.01 -24.85
N ASN A 107 -15.87 6.03 -25.47
CA ASN A 107 -15.24 7.31 -25.82
C ASN A 107 -15.80 8.54 -25.06
N ALA A 108 -16.55 8.34 -23.96
CA ALA A 108 -16.98 9.45 -23.12
C ALA A 108 -15.80 9.97 -22.29
N THR A 109 -15.68 11.30 -22.14
CA THR A 109 -14.69 11.92 -21.26
C THR A 109 -14.91 11.49 -19.82
N ASP A 110 -13.85 11.08 -19.13
CA ASP A 110 -13.90 10.68 -17.72
C ASP A 110 -14.12 11.89 -16.78
N ASP A 111 -15.33 12.01 -16.25
CA ASP A 111 -15.71 13.07 -15.32
C ASP A 111 -15.23 12.74 -13.91
N LEU A 112 -14.03 13.22 -13.57
CA LEU A 112 -13.40 13.01 -12.26
C LEU A 112 -14.15 13.67 -11.09
N THR A 113 -15.17 14.49 -11.34
CA THR A 113 -16.00 15.08 -10.27
C THR A 113 -17.02 14.10 -9.70
N ARG A 114 -17.26 13.00 -10.41
CA ARG A 114 -18.20 11.94 -10.00
C ARG A 114 -17.48 10.84 -9.21
N PRO A 115 -18.21 10.17 -8.30
CA PRO A 115 -17.67 8.99 -7.63
C PRO A 115 -17.35 7.88 -8.64
N LEU A 116 -16.39 7.04 -8.28
CA LEU A 116 -15.83 6.03 -9.17
C LEU A 116 -16.89 5.05 -9.68
N PHE A 117 -17.88 4.67 -8.86
CA PHE A 117 -18.92 3.74 -9.30
C PHE A 117 -19.76 4.31 -10.45
N GLU A 118 -20.03 5.63 -10.48
CA GLU A 118 -20.73 6.27 -11.59
C GLU A 118 -19.86 6.34 -12.85
N ARG A 119 -18.55 6.62 -12.68
CA ARG A 119 -17.56 6.62 -13.77
C ARG A 119 -17.42 5.23 -14.41
N LEU A 120 -17.63 4.16 -13.63
CA LEU A 120 -17.68 2.77 -14.10
C LEU A 120 -19.02 2.39 -14.77
N GLY A 121 -20.01 3.29 -14.79
CA GLY A 121 -21.31 3.08 -15.45
C GLY A 121 -22.50 2.92 -14.49
N GLY A 122 -22.29 3.05 -13.19
CA GLY A 122 -23.32 2.98 -12.15
C GLY A 122 -23.69 1.55 -11.74
N ASP A 123 -24.77 1.44 -10.99
CA ASP A 123 -25.29 0.21 -10.38
C ASP A 123 -25.43 -0.95 -11.39
N THR A 124 -26.11 -0.71 -12.51
CA THR A 124 -26.34 -1.72 -13.56
C THR A 124 -25.03 -2.25 -14.17
N ALA A 125 -24.06 -1.36 -14.43
CA ALA A 125 -22.77 -1.77 -14.98
C ALA A 125 -21.95 -2.57 -13.95
N LEU A 126 -22.04 -2.19 -12.68
CA LEU A 126 -21.37 -2.88 -11.59
C LEU A 126 -21.95 -4.28 -11.36
N GLU A 127 -23.28 -4.44 -11.35
CA GLU A 127 -23.95 -5.74 -11.28
C GLU A 127 -23.60 -6.65 -12.46
N ALA A 128 -23.56 -6.09 -13.68
CA ALA A 128 -23.14 -6.81 -14.88
C ALA A 128 -21.67 -7.25 -14.77
N CYS A 129 -20.77 -6.34 -14.38
CA CYS A 129 -19.36 -6.64 -14.14
C CYS A 129 -19.19 -7.78 -13.13
N ILE A 130 -19.85 -7.70 -11.98
CA ILE A 130 -19.81 -8.76 -10.96
C ILE A 130 -20.28 -10.09 -11.55
N SER A 131 -21.39 -10.10 -12.29
CA SER A 131 -21.88 -11.31 -12.92
C SER A 131 -20.89 -11.92 -13.91
N LEU A 132 -20.20 -11.08 -14.71
CA LEU A 132 -19.12 -11.52 -15.60
C LEU A 132 -17.93 -12.07 -14.84
N VAL A 133 -17.47 -11.41 -13.77
CA VAL A 133 -16.34 -11.87 -12.96
C VAL A 133 -16.60 -13.29 -12.44
N TYR A 134 -17.76 -13.53 -11.82
CA TYR A 134 -18.09 -14.87 -11.32
C TYR A 134 -18.28 -15.89 -12.43
N ALA A 135 -18.83 -15.50 -13.58
CA ALA A 135 -18.95 -16.37 -14.74
C ALA A 135 -17.58 -16.76 -15.31
N LYS A 136 -16.63 -15.82 -15.38
CA LYS A 136 -15.24 -16.08 -15.78
C LYS A 136 -14.51 -16.92 -14.73
N ALA A 137 -14.68 -16.62 -13.45
CA ALA A 137 -14.03 -17.37 -12.36
C ALA A 137 -14.48 -18.84 -12.31
N LEU A 138 -15.73 -19.15 -12.68
CA LEU A 138 -16.21 -20.53 -12.82
C LEU A 138 -15.59 -21.29 -14.01
N LYS A 139 -15.04 -20.58 -14.99
CA LYS A 139 -14.39 -21.15 -16.18
C LYS A 139 -12.86 -21.15 -16.08
N ASP A 140 -12.28 -20.28 -15.24
CA ASP A 140 -10.85 -20.13 -15.07
C ASP A 140 -10.29 -21.25 -14.16
N PRO A 141 -9.36 -22.10 -14.65
CA PRO A 141 -8.82 -23.21 -13.86
C PRO A 141 -8.16 -22.76 -12.55
N ARG A 142 -7.62 -21.54 -12.49
CA ARG A 142 -6.92 -21.00 -11.31
C ARG A 142 -7.87 -20.63 -10.17
N THR A 143 -9.17 -20.47 -10.43
CA THR A 143 -10.16 -20.00 -9.44
C THR A 143 -11.41 -20.87 -9.33
N ARG A 144 -11.72 -21.67 -10.36
CA ARG A 144 -12.94 -22.48 -10.46
C ARG A 144 -13.22 -23.32 -9.23
N ALA A 145 -12.19 -23.95 -8.65
CA ALA A 145 -12.32 -24.83 -7.48
C ALA A 145 -12.98 -24.14 -6.28
N TYR A 146 -12.80 -22.83 -6.13
CA TYR A 146 -13.35 -22.03 -5.04
C TYR A 146 -14.83 -21.66 -5.23
N PHE A 147 -15.29 -21.55 -6.49
CA PHE A 147 -16.63 -21.04 -6.80
C PHE A 147 -17.65 -22.11 -7.17
N GLU A 148 -17.22 -23.25 -7.72
CA GLU A 148 -18.13 -24.26 -8.26
C GLU A 148 -19.03 -24.95 -7.22
N LYS A 149 -18.56 -25.10 -5.97
CA LYS A 149 -19.33 -25.75 -4.89
C LYS A 149 -20.39 -24.83 -4.27
N ASN A 150 -20.24 -23.52 -4.47
CA ASN A 150 -21.08 -22.49 -3.85
C ASN A 150 -22.18 -21.95 -4.78
N GLN A 151 -22.51 -22.64 -5.87
CA GLN A 151 -23.52 -22.18 -6.83
C GLN A 151 -24.87 -21.84 -6.18
N ARG A 152 -25.30 -22.60 -5.16
CA ARG A 152 -26.55 -22.30 -4.42
C ARG A 152 -26.53 -20.98 -3.65
N LYS A 153 -25.33 -20.47 -3.33
CA LYS A 153 -25.13 -19.20 -2.60
C LYS A 153 -24.64 -18.07 -3.51
N ILE A 154 -24.43 -18.34 -4.81
CA ILE A 154 -23.73 -17.41 -5.70
C ILE A 154 -24.44 -16.06 -5.81
N ASP A 155 -25.77 -16.04 -5.83
CA ASP A 155 -26.53 -14.80 -5.93
C ASP A 155 -26.42 -13.96 -4.65
N SER A 156 -26.40 -14.61 -3.48
CA SER A 156 -26.15 -13.95 -2.21
C SER A 156 -24.73 -13.36 -2.16
N ILE A 157 -23.75 -14.11 -2.65
CA ILE A 157 -22.35 -13.66 -2.74
C ILE A 157 -22.23 -12.46 -3.70
N LYS A 158 -22.85 -12.52 -4.89
CA LYS A 158 -22.88 -11.41 -5.85
C LYS A 158 -23.49 -10.15 -5.24
N LYS A 159 -24.58 -10.28 -4.49
CA LYS A 159 -25.23 -9.16 -3.79
C LYS A 159 -24.30 -8.52 -2.74
N LYS A 160 -23.59 -9.33 -1.94
CA LYS A 160 -22.60 -8.82 -0.99
C LYS A 160 -21.41 -8.16 -1.70
N MET A 161 -20.93 -8.75 -2.79
CA MET A 161 -19.88 -8.17 -3.62
C MET A 161 -20.32 -6.81 -4.18
N HIS A 162 -21.56 -6.70 -4.64
CA HIS A 162 -22.11 -5.43 -5.12
C HIS A 162 -22.11 -4.37 -4.02
N GLN A 163 -22.62 -4.69 -2.84
CA GLN A 163 -22.60 -3.77 -1.69
C GLN A 163 -21.17 -3.34 -1.34
N PHE A 164 -20.24 -4.28 -1.28
CA PHE A 164 -18.84 -4.00 -1.00
C PHE A 164 -18.23 -3.05 -2.05
N LEU A 165 -18.32 -3.38 -3.34
CA LEU A 165 -17.75 -2.58 -4.42
C LEU A 165 -18.41 -1.20 -4.52
N LEU A 166 -19.73 -1.12 -4.32
CA LEU A 166 -20.45 0.14 -4.30
C LEU A 166 -19.86 1.08 -3.23
N GLY A 167 -19.62 0.57 -2.02
CA GLY A 167 -18.96 1.35 -0.96
C GLY A 167 -17.52 1.73 -1.29
N GLN A 168 -16.71 0.78 -1.78
CA GLN A 168 -15.31 1.03 -2.13
C GLN A 168 -15.13 2.05 -3.27
N PHE A 169 -16.12 2.14 -4.16
CA PHE A 169 -16.10 3.06 -5.31
C PHE A 169 -16.87 4.37 -5.06
N GLY A 170 -17.19 4.68 -3.79
CA GLY A 170 -17.76 5.97 -3.39
C GLY A 170 -19.28 6.07 -3.51
N GLY A 171 -19.98 4.95 -3.66
CA GLY A 171 -21.43 4.87 -3.58
C GLY A 171 -21.93 4.60 -2.16
N THR A 172 -23.24 4.74 -1.93
CA THR A 172 -23.83 4.49 -0.60
C THR A 172 -23.99 3.00 -0.36
N SER A 173 -23.31 2.48 0.66
CA SER A 173 -23.35 1.08 1.04
C SER A 173 -23.37 0.92 2.56
N ASN A 174 -24.01 -0.15 3.03
CA ASN A 174 -24.01 -0.57 4.43
C ASN A 174 -23.08 -1.79 4.66
N TYR A 175 -22.10 -1.99 3.80
CA TYR A 175 -21.12 -3.07 3.96
C TYR A 175 -20.11 -2.69 5.06
N ASP A 176 -19.95 -3.56 6.05
CA ASP A 176 -18.97 -3.38 7.12
C ASP A 176 -17.55 -3.67 6.58
N PRO A 177 -16.60 -2.74 6.63
CA PRO A 177 -15.22 -2.99 6.20
C PRO A 177 -14.56 -4.18 6.92
N ASP A 178 -14.93 -4.47 8.16
CA ASP A 178 -14.34 -5.55 8.96
C ASP A 178 -14.84 -6.93 8.53
N ASP A 179 -16.03 -7.01 7.93
CA ASP A 179 -16.59 -8.25 7.38
C ASP A 179 -15.65 -8.88 6.35
N LEU A 180 -15.01 -8.05 5.51
CA LEU A 180 -14.18 -8.57 4.44
C LEU A 180 -13.02 -9.40 5.00
N LYS A 181 -12.34 -8.87 6.02
CA LYS A 181 -11.22 -9.58 6.63
C LYS A 181 -11.69 -10.80 7.41
N MET A 182 -12.72 -10.65 8.22
CA MET A 182 -13.26 -11.75 9.04
C MET A 182 -13.67 -12.95 8.17
N MET A 183 -14.38 -12.70 7.07
CA MET A 183 -14.89 -13.76 6.19
C MET A 183 -13.79 -14.48 5.42
N HIS A 184 -12.72 -13.77 5.03
CA HIS A 184 -11.62 -14.35 4.24
C HIS A 184 -10.47 -14.84 5.12
N TYR A 185 -10.42 -14.49 6.41
CA TYR A 185 -9.28 -14.82 7.27
C TYR A 185 -8.98 -16.31 7.21
N GLN A 186 -9.99 -17.17 7.44
CA GLN A 186 -9.85 -18.64 7.44
C GLN A 186 -9.86 -19.29 6.05
N MET A 187 -9.83 -18.50 4.98
CA MET A 187 -9.70 -19.04 3.63
C MET A 187 -8.22 -19.15 3.25
N ASN A 188 -7.90 -20.12 2.39
CA ASN A 188 -6.56 -20.30 1.83
C ASN A 188 -6.37 -19.49 0.54
N ILE A 189 -6.66 -18.18 0.61
CA ILE A 189 -6.51 -17.27 -0.53
C ILE A 189 -5.14 -16.61 -0.44
N THR A 190 -4.25 -16.95 -1.38
CA THR A 190 -2.92 -16.35 -1.48
C THR A 190 -2.94 -15.08 -2.33
N ASP A 191 -1.81 -14.36 -2.36
CA ASP A 191 -1.60 -13.23 -3.28
C ASP A 191 -1.84 -13.60 -4.75
N PHE A 192 -1.48 -14.82 -5.14
CA PHE A 192 -1.70 -15.32 -6.49
C PHE A 192 -3.20 -15.38 -6.82
N GLN A 193 -4.02 -16.01 -5.96
CA GLN A 193 -5.47 -16.06 -6.20
C GLN A 193 -6.12 -14.67 -6.16
N PHE A 194 -5.62 -13.76 -5.31
CA PHE A 194 -6.07 -12.37 -5.33
C PHE A 194 -5.74 -11.69 -6.66
N ASP A 195 -4.52 -11.84 -7.16
CA ASP A 195 -4.10 -11.27 -8.44
C ASP A 195 -4.93 -11.81 -9.62
N VAL A 196 -5.24 -13.11 -9.62
CA VAL A 196 -6.15 -13.69 -10.63
C VAL A 196 -7.54 -13.07 -10.55
N MET A 197 -8.11 -12.92 -9.36
CA MET A 197 -9.42 -12.26 -9.22
C MET A 197 -9.37 -10.79 -9.67
N ALA A 198 -8.29 -10.06 -9.35
CA ALA A 198 -8.08 -8.70 -9.82
C ALA A 198 -7.99 -8.63 -11.36
N GLU A 199 -7.30 -9.59 -11.99
CA GLU A 199 -7.25 -9.75 -13.46
C GLU A 199 -8.66 -9.93 -14.05
N LEU A 200 -9.47 -10.81 -13.46
CA LEU A 200 -10.86 -11.04 -13.89
C LEU A 200 -11.73 -9.79 -13.73
N PHE A 201 -11.56 -9.03 -12.65
CA PHE A 201 -12.23 -7.75 -12.45
C PHE A 201 -11.85 -6.72 -13.52
N ARG A 202 -10.55 -6.58 -13.81
CA ARG A 202 -10.07 -5.67 -14.87
C ARG A 202 -10.74 -6.00 -16.21
N HIS A 203 -10.68 -7.26 -16.64
CA HIS A 203 -11.30 -7.70 -17.89
C HIS A 203 -12.82 -7.47 -17.87
N ALA A 204 -13.50 -7.74 -16.75
CA ALA A 204 -14.93 -7.50 -16.65
C ALA A 204 -15.29 -6.00 -16.74
N PHE A 205 -14.51 -5.11 -16.13
CA PHE A 205 -14.73 -3.67 -16.29
C PHE A 205 -14.53 -3.22 -17.74
N GLU A 206 -13.48 -3.69 -18.41
CA GLU A 206 -13.21 -3.42 -19.82
C GLU A 206 -14.32 -3.95 -20.73
N ASP A 207 -14.81 -5.17 -20.46
CA ASP A 207 -15.92 -5.80 -21.18
C ASP A 207 -17.21 -5.00 -21.01
N THR A 208 -17.49 -4.46 -19.82
CA THR A 208 -18.65 -3.57 -19.59
C THR A 208 -18.52 -2.18 -20.21
N GLY A 209 -17.41 -1.88 -20.88
CA GLY A 209 -17.17 -0.60 -21.57
C GLY A 209 -16.80 0.55 -20.63
N ALA A 210 -16.29 0.25 -19.43
CA ALA A 210 -15.81 1.26 -18.50
C ALA A 210 -14.63 2.05 -19.09
N HIS A 211 -14.53 3.34 -18.74
CA HIS A 211 -13.44 4.20 -19.22
C HIS A 211 -12.08 3.72 -18.66
N PRO A 212 -10.98 3.68 -19.44
CA PRO A 212 -9.68 3.16 -18.99
C PRO A 212 -9.15 3.79 -17.69
N ASN A 213 -9.31 5.10 -17.52
CA ASN A 213 -8.92 5.77 -16.27
C ASN A 213 -9.76 5.33 -15.06
N ALA A 214 -11.06 5.09 -15.25
CA ALA A 214 -11.93 4.56 -14.20
C ALA A 214 -11.56 3.11 -13.87
N VAL A 215 -11.23 2.29 -14.87
CA VAL A 215 -10.70 0.93 -14.65
C VAL A 215 -9.42 0.99 -13.82
N LYS A 216 -8.48 1.88 -14.18
CA LYS A 216 -7.23 2.08 -13.43
C LYS A 216 -7.49 2.45 -11.96
N ASP A 217 -8.42 3.37 -11.70
CA ASP A 217 -8.80 3.77 -10.35
C ASP A 217 -9.50 2.64 -9.57
N ALA A 218 -10.34 1.85 -10.24
CA ALA A 218 -10.98 0.67 -9.67
C ALA A 218 -9.96 -0.39 -9.27
N MET A 219 -8.98 -0.66 -10.12
CA MET A 219 -7.91 -1.61 -9.81
C MET A 219 -7.03 -1.15 -8.64
N ARG A 220 -6.75 0.16 -8.53
CA ARG A 220 -6.08 0.71 -7.35
C ARG A 220 -6.92 0.55 -6.09
N ALA A 221 -8.24 0.77 -6.18
CA ALA A 221 -9.14 0.60 -5.04
C ALA A 221 -9.24 -0.87 -4.59
N LEU A 222 -9.34 -1.80 -5.53
CA LEU A 222 -9.29 -3.24 -5.23
C LEU A 222 -7.94 -3.63 -4.62
N GLY A 223 -6.83 -3.14 -5.14
CA GLY A 223 -5.49 -3.40 -4.58
C GLY A 223 -5.37 -3.08 -3.09
N ARG A 224 -6.04 -2.01 -2.61
CA ARG A 224 -6.03 -1.63 -1.19
C ARG A 224 -6.66 -2.66 -0.26
N VAL A 225 -7.57 -3.50 -0.75
CA VAL A 225 -8.24 -4.52 0.07
C VAL A 225 -7.52 -5.86 0.08
N ARG A 226 -6.43 -6.01 -0.68
CA ARG A 226 -5.60 -7.22 -0.73
C ARG A 226 -5.28 -7.75 0.66
N LYS A 227 -4.73 -6.88 1.52
CA LYS A 227 -4.33 -7.24 2.88
C LYS A 227 -5.49 -7.85 3.67
N SER A 228 -6.70 -7.29 3.56
CA SER A 228 -7.87 -7.84 4.25
C SER A 228 -8.21 -9.27 3.82
N ILE A 229 -7.92 -9.63 2.56
CA ILE A 229 -8.22 -10.96 2.01
C ILE A 229 -7.08 -11.96 2.25
N THR A 230 -5.82 -11.56 2.07
CA THR A 230 -4.66 -12.48 2.04
C THR A 230 -3.96 -12.64 3.39
N THR A 231 -4.21 -11.75 4.37
CA THR A 231 -3.50 -11.77 5.66
C THR A 231 -3.66 -13.08 6.41
N GLY A 232 -4.88 -13.63 6.48
CA GLY A 232 -5.15 -14.84 7.26
C GLY A 232 -4.36 -16.04 6.73
N CYS A 233 -4.43 -16.28 5.41
CA CYS A 233 -3.61 -17.31 4.74
C CYS A 233 -2.11 -17.06 4.96
N THR A 234 -1.62 -15.83 4.73
CA THR A 234 -0.19 -15.51 4.90
C THR A 234 0.32 -15.82 6.30
N VAL A 235 -0.47 -15.51 7.33
CA VAL A 235 -0.13 -15.74 8.74
C VAL A 235 -0.16 -17.23 9.07
N ARG A 236 -1.26 -17.92 8.76
CA ARG A 236 -1.40 -19.35 9.04
C ARG A 236 -0.30 -20.17 8.37
N MET A 237 -0.04 -19.92 7.10
CA MET A 237 0.99 -20.63 6.34
C MET A 237 2.41 -20.37 6.87
N GLU A 238 2.69 -19.15 7.36
CA GLU A 238 4.00 -18.84 7.96
C GLU A 238 4.17 -19.47 9.35
N LEU A 239 3.12 -19.49 10.18
CA LEU A 239 3.13 -20.17 11.47
C LEU A 239 3.33 -21.69 11.29
N ALA A 240 2.60 -22.28 10.35
CA ALA A 240 2.76 -23.67 9.96
C ALA A 240 4.19 -23.97 9.48
N ARG A 241 4.76 -23.12 8.59
CA ARG A 241 6.16 -23.25 8.13
C ARG A 241 7.15 -23.23 9.30
N ARG A 242 7.02 -22.28 10.22
CA ARG A 242 7.90 -22.15 11.40
C ARG A 242 7.78 -23.35 12.34
N SER A 243 6.57 -23.91 12.47
CA SER A 243 6.34 -25.13 13.23
C SER A 243 7.08 -26.31 12.59
N ILE A 244 6.92 -26.48 11.27
CA ILE A 244 7.58 -27.51 10.48
C ILE A 244 9.12 -27.40 10.53
N GLU A 245 9.68 -26.19 10.48
CA GLU A 245 11.12 -25.93 10.55
C GLU A 245 11.74 -26.37 11.89
N LYS A 246 10.96 -26.39 12.98
CA LYS A 246 11.38 -26.94 14.28
C LYS A 246 11.43 -28.47 14.30
N GLY A 247 10.87 -29.13 13.29
CA GLY A 247 10.88 -30.58 13.11
C GLY A 247 9.48 -31.13 12.83
N LYS A 248 9.35 -31.98 11.81
CA LYS A 248 8.07 -32.60 11.41
C LYS A 248 7.65 -33.81 12.25
N ASP A 249 8.56 -34.36 13.07
CA ASP A 249 8.26 -35.52 13.92
C ASP A 249 7.10 -35.24 14.89
N GLY A 250 6.97 -33.99 15.35
CA GLY A 250 5.87 -33.53 16.18
C GLY A 250 4.53 -33.54 15.43
N LEU A 251 4.52 -33.08 14.17
CA LEU A 251 3.34 -33.11 13.31
C LEU A 251 2.87 -34.56 13.08
N TYR A 252 3.77 -35.48 12.74
CA TYR A 252 3.46 -36.89 12.55
C TYR A 252 2.80 -37.51 13.79
N LYS A 253 3.31 -37.19 15.00
CA LYS A 253 2.74 -37.64 16.27
C LYS A 253 1.35 -37.04 16.53
N ARG A 254 1.18 -35.74 16.32
CA ARG A 254 -0.12 -35.03 16.49
C ARG A 254 -1.19 -35.57 15.54
N LEU A 255 -0.79 -36.05 14.37
CA LEU A 255 -1.68 -36.70 13.40
C LEU A 255 -2.02 -38.15 13.74
N GLY A 256 -1.53 -38.71 14.85
CA GLY A 256 -1.78 -40.10 15.24
C GLY A 256 -0.88 -41.12 14.56
N GLU A 257 0.32 -40.69 14.13
CA GLU A 257 1.35 -41.54 13.52
C GLU A 257 0.82 -42.35 12.34
N ALA A 258 1.27 -43.60 12.14
CA ALA A 258 0.95 -44.39 10.96
C ALA A 258 -0.56 -44.66 10.80
N ASP A 259 -1.26 -44.89 11.92
CA ASP A 259 -2.69 -45.22 11.90
C ASP A 259 -3.54 -43.97 11.64
N GLY A 260 -3.16 -42.84 12.21
CA GLY A 260 -3.84 -41.58 11.94
C GLY A 260 -3.64 -41.08 10.50
N ILE A 261 -2.45 -41.23 9.92
CA ILE A 261 -2.25 -40.96 8.48
C ILE A 261 -3.06 -41.94 7.62
N ARG A 262 -3.20 -43.22 8.02
CA ARG A 262 -4.05 -44.17 7.30
C ARG A 262 -5.52 -43.72 7.32
N ASN A 263 -6.04 -43.33 8.48
CA ASN A 263 -7.41 -42.83 8.62
C ASN A 263 -7.63 -41.56 7.77
N LEU A 264 -6.64 -40.66 7.74
CA LEU A 264 -6.66 -39.50 6.85
C LEU A 264 -6.77 -39.94 5.39
N MET A 265 -5.93 -40.87 4.94
CA MET A 265 -5.94 -41.33 3.56
C MET A 265 -7.23 -42.05 3.19
N ASP A 266 -7.80 -42.85 4.08
CA ASP A 266 -9.12 -43.47 3.88
C ASP A 266 -10.18 -42.40 3.65
N ARG A 267 -10.21 -41.37 4.51
CA ARG A 267 -11.16 -40.26 4.38
C ARG A 267 -10.93 -39.41 3.12
N VAL A 268 -9.68 -39.17 2.73
CA VAL A 268 -9.34 -38.47 1.49
C VAL A 268 -9.87 -39.25 0.28
N TYR A 269 -9.65 -40.56 0.24
CA TYR A 269 -10.08 -41.36 -0.90
C TYR A 269 -11.60 -41.53 -0.97
N GLU A 270 -12.32 -41.60 0.16
CA GLU A 270 -13.78 -41.49 0.18
C GLU A 270 -14.28 -40.22 -0.53
N LEU A 271 -13.58 -39.09 -0.34
CA LEU A 271 -13.92 -37.83 -1.00
C LEU A 271 -13.49 -37.81 -2.48
N VAL A 272 -12.27 -38.26 -2.78
CA VAL A 272 -11.68 -38.21 -4.14
C VAL A 272 -12.45 -39.08 -5.13
N VAL A 273 -12.85 -40.29 -4.76
CA VAL A 273 -13.59 -41.19 -5.69
C VAL A 273 -15.02 -40.70 -5.97
N ASN A 274 -15.57 -39.88 -5.08
CA ASN A 274 -16.88 -39.24 -5.24
C ASN A 274 -16.78 -37.82 -5.84
N ASP A 275 -15.58 -37.29 -6.00
CA ASP A 275 -15.34 -35.98 -6.56
C ASP A 275 -15.45 -36.05 -8.09
N GLN A 276 -16.48 -35.42 -8.66
CA GLN A 276 -16.71 -35.38 -10.11
C GLN A 276 -15.50 -34.87 -10.92
N ARG A 277 -14.63 -34.09 -10.28
CA ARG A 277 -13.44 -33.48 -10.87
C ARG A 277 -12.28 -34.47 -10.97
N LEU A 278 -12.19 -35.40 -10.00
CA LEU A 278 -11.06 -36.31 -9.84
C LEU A 278 -11.39 -37.76 -10.16
N LYS A 279 -12.64 -38.21 -9.99
CA LYS A 279 -13.05 -39.62 -10.08
C LYS A 279 -12.64 -40.31 -11.39
N ALA A 280 -12.62 -39.58 -12.50
CA ALA A 280 -12.28 -40.12 -13.81
C ALA A 280 -10.84 -40.63 -13.89
N PHE A 281 -9.91 -40.01 -13.15
CA PHE A 281 -8.50 -40.44 -13.07
C PHE A 281 -8.33 -41.82 -12.42
N PHE A 282 -9.34 -42.26 -11.66
CA PHE A 282 -9.28 -43.43 -10.80
C PHE A 282 -10.23 -44.56 -11.23
N ALA A 283 -11.08 -44.35 -12.24
CA ALA A 283 -12.14 -45.30 -12.63
C ALA A 283 -11.62 -46.71 -12.95
N ASP A 284 -10.47 -46.82 -13.63
CA ASP A 284 -9.86 -48.08 -14.05
C ASP A 284 -8.62 -48.45 -13.22
N LYS A 285 -8.50 -47.92 -11.99
CA LYS A 285 -7.33 -48.11 -11.13
C LYS A 285 -7.68 -48.93 -9.89
N ASP A 286 -6.69 -49.71 -9.43
CA ASP A 286 -6.72 -50.32 -8.11
C ASP A 286 -6.53 -49.23 -7.04
N ILE A 287 -7.65 -48.76 -6.49
CA ILE A 287 -7.67 -47.64 -5.52
C ILE A 287 -6.85 -47.97 -4.28
N GLU A 288 -6.92 -49.20 -3.78
CA GLU A 288 -6.17 -49.60 -2.59
C GLU A 288 -4.67 -49.54 -2.85
N LYS A 289 -4.22 -49.97 -4.04
CA LYS A 289 -2.81 -49.87 -4.42
C LYS A 289 -2.33 -48.41 -4.55
N VAL A 290 -3.13 -47.54 -5.16
CA VAL A 290 -2.79 -46.12 -5.30
C VAL A 290 -2.77 -45.43 -3.92
N LYS A 291 -3.81 -45.66 -3.11
CA LYS A 291 -3.92 -45.15 -1.74
C LYS A 291 -2.74 -45.56 -0.88
N ASN A 292 -2.35 -46.84 -0.90
CA ASN A 292 -1.20 -47.33 -0.13
C ASN A 292 0.12 -46.68 -0.59
N SER A 293 0.29 -46.44 -1.88
CA SER A 293 1.49 -45.77 -2.41
C SER A 293 1.55 -44.30 -1.98
N GLN A 294 0.43 -43.57 -2.07
CA GLN A 294 0.33 -42.18 -1.61
C GLN A 294 0.45 -42.06 -0.09
N LEU A 295 -0.10 -43.00 0.67
CA LEU A 295 0.03 -43.04 2.13
C LEU A 295 1.50 -43.03 2.56
N VAL A 296 2.34 -43.85 1.92
CA VAL A 296 3.78 -43.88 2.24
C VAL A 296 4.46 -42.55 1.90
N TRP A 297 4.13 -41.97 0.75
CA TRP A 297 4.68 -40.66 0.35
C TRP A 297 4.24 -39.54 1.30
N ILE A 298 2.94 -39.46 1.61
CA ILE A 298 2.36 -38.44 2.49
C ILE A 298 2.87 -38.61 3.93
N ALA A 299 2.95 -39.85 4.44
CA ALA A 299 3.54 -40.10 5.75
C ALA A 299 4.98 -39.60 5.81
N ALA A 300 5.80 -39.85 4.79
CA ALA A 300 7.17 -39.34 4.72
C ALA A 300 7.20 -37.80 4.65
N ALA A 301 6.34 -37.19 3.83
CA ALA A 301 6.25 -35.73 3.68
C ALA A 301 5.84 -35.02 4.98
N LEU A 302 5.09 -35.71 5.85
CA LEU A 302 4.60 -35.22 7.14
C LEU A 302 5.50 -35.61 8.34
N GLY A 303 6.71 -36.14 8.10
CA GLY A 303 7.69 -36.45 9.15
C GLY A 303 7.64 -37.87 9.69
N GLY A 304 6.98 -38.80 8.98
CA GLY A 304 6.98 -40.22 9.32
C GLY A 304 8.37 -40.85 9.14
N PRO A 305 8.67 -41.93 9.88
CA PRO A 305 10.00 -42.54 9.92
C PRO A 305 10.39 -43.30 8.65
N LYS A 306 9.44 -43.54 7.75
CA LYS A 306 9.67 -44.28 6.50
C LYS A 306 10.00 -43.31 5.37
N THR A 307 11.06 -43.60 4.64
CA THR A 307 11.38 -42.90 3.40
C THR A 307 10.57 -43.47 2.24
N TYR A 308 10.00 -42.62 1.40
CA TYR A 308 9.36 -43.04 0.17
C TYR A 308 10.43 -43.46 -0.86
N SER A 309 10.32 -44.67 -1.40
CA SER A 309 11.25 -45.25 -2.38
C SER A 309 10.56 -45.62 -3.70
N GLY A 310 9.36 -45.06 -3.96
CA GLY A 310 8.61 -45.31 -5.19
C GLY A 310 9.04 -44.40 -6.35
N ARG A 311 8.26 -44.44 -7.43
CA ARG A 311 8.47 -43.55 -8.59
C ARG A 311 8.33 -42.09 -8.22
N ASP A 312 9.11 -41.24 -8.88
CA ASP A 312 9.08 -39.79 -8.66
C ASP A 312 7.75 -39.18 -9.15
N LEU A 313 7.32 -38.08 -8.53
CA LEU A 313 6.02 -37.46 -8.82
C LEU A 313 5.85 -37.09 -10.31
N PRO A 314 6.83 -36.47 -11.00
CA PRO A 314 6.71 -36.16 -12.43
C PRO A 314 6.62 -37.41 -13.30
N GLU A 315 7.28 -38.51 -12.92
CA GLU A 315 7.19 -39.76 -13.67
C GLU A 315 5.77 -40.34 -13.61
N VAL A 316 5.12 -40.23 -12.45
CA VAL A 316 3.75 -40.73 -12.25
C VAL A 316 2.70 -39.87 -12.96
N HIS A 317 2.88 -38.56 -12.99
CA HIS A 317 1.83 -37.63 -13.42
C HIS A 317 1.98 -37.07 -14.85
N ARG A 318 3.10 -37.35 -15.55
CA ARG A 318 3.44 -36.80 -16.87
C ARG A 318 2.30 -36.82 -17.89
N ASP A 319 1.65 -37.97 -18.01
CA ASP A 319 0.65 -38.22 -19.06
C ASP A 319 -0.79 -38.10 -18.55
N LEU A 320 -0.97 -37.59 -17.32
CA LEU A 320 -2.29 -37.41 -16.72
C LEU A 320 -2.90 -36.06 -17.04
N GLY A 321 -2.11 -35.05 -17.44
CA GLY A 321 -2.64 -33.71 -17.72
C GLY A 321 -3.22 -33.02 -16.49
N VAL A 322 -2.65 -33.28 -15.31
CA VAL A 322 -3.03 -32.61 -14.06
C VAL A 322 -2.61 -31.14 -14.13
N ASP A 323 -3.55 -30.25 -13.87
CA ASP A 323 -3.36 -28.81 -13.81
C ASP A 323 -3.55 -28.27 -12.37
N ASP A 324 -3.43 -26.95 -12.19
CA ASP A 324 -3.63 -26.31 -10.88
C ASP A 324 -5.04 -26.55 -10.33
N TYR A 325 -6.05 -26.55 -11.22
CA TYR A 325 -7.43 -26.80 -10.82
C TYR A 325 -7.61 -28.17 -10.17
N LEU A 326 -7.03 -29.21 -10.77
CA LEU A 326 -7.10 -30.58 -10.28
C LEU A 326 -6.26 -30.77 -9.00
N PHE A 327 -5.09 -30.15 -8.91
CA PHE A 327 -4.28 -30.19 -7.69
C PHE A 327 -4.97 -29.48 -6.53
N ASP A 328 -5.46 -28.25 -6.72
CA ASP A 328 -6.23 -27.51 -5.71
C ASP A 328 -7.48 -28.30 -5.30
N SER A 329 -8.14 -28.95 -6.25
CA SER A 329 -9.27 -29.83 -5.99
C SER A 329 -8.93 -30.97 -5.04
N PHE A 330 -7.74 -31.57 -5.17
CA PHE A 330 -7.23 -32.61 -4.27
C PHE A 330 -6.85 -32.04 -2.90
N ILE A 331 -6.16 -30.90 -2.84
CA ILE A 331 -5.81 -30.21 -1.58
C ILE A 331 -7.07 -29.85 -0.78
N MET A 332 -8.12 -29.35 -1.44
CA MET A 332 -9.41 -29.09 -0.80
C MET A 332 -10.08 -30.36 -0.24
N ASN A 333 -9.88 -31.52 -0.87
CA ASN A 333 -10.39 -32.78 -0.32
C ASN A 333 -9.56 -33.25 0.88
N CYS A 334 -8.25 -32.97 0.90
CA CYS A 334 -7.39 -33.19 2.06
C CYS A 334 -7.84 -32.31 3.24
N GLU A 335 -8.06 -31.02 3.02
CA GLU A 335 -8.58 -30.09 4.03
C GLU A 335 -9.93 -30.55 4.60
N LYS A 336 -10.85 -30.97 3.73
CA LYS A 336 -12.15 -31.54 4.16
C LYS A 336 -12.01 -32.83 4.96
N ALA A 337 -11.07 -33.69 4.57
CA ALA A 337 -10.82 -34.94 5.28
C ALA A 337 -10.30 -34.66 6.70
N LEU A 338 -9.31 -33.78 6.82
CA LEU A 338 -8.74 -33.36 8.11
C LEU A 338 -9.81 -32.74 9.02
N ASN A 339 -10.61 -31.81 8.49
CA ASN A 339 -11.71 -31.19 9.24
C ASN A 339 -12.76 -32.25 9.67
N GLY A 340 -13.12 -33.18 8.78
CA GLY A 340 -14.03 -34.28 9.10
C GLY A 340 -13.50 -35.25 10.18
N LEU A 341 -12.18 -35.29 10.38
CA LEU A 341 -11.52 -36.05 11.43
C LEU A 341 -11.32 -35.24 12.72
N GLY A 342 -11.74 -33.97 12.76
CA GLY A 342 -11.61 -33.10 13.92
C GLY A 342 -10.17 -32.65 14.20
N ILE A 343 -9.32 -32.64 13.18
CA ILE A 343 -7.95 -32.14 13.29
C ILE A 343 -7.96 -30.62 13.49
N GLU A 344 -7.15 -30.13 14.44
CA GLU A 344 -7.03 -28.70 14.75
C GLU A 344 -6.52 -27.89 13.55
N GLU A 345 -6.98 -26.63 13.42
CA GLU A 345 -6.72 -25.79 12.24
C GLU A 345 -5.23 -25.57 11.97
N ASP A 346 -4.43 -25.37 13.01
CA ASP A 346 -2.98 -25.20 12.90
C ASP A 346 -2.28 -26.48 12.39
N VAL A 347 -2.71 -27.66 12.85
CA VAL A 347 -2.26 -28.96 12.31
C VAL A 347 -2.67 -29.10 10.85
N MET A 348 -3.89 -28.69 10.49
CA MET A 348 -4.33 -28.72 9.09
C MET A 348 -3.43 -27.85 8.22
N ASP A 349 -3.14 -26.62 8.62
CA ASP A 349 -2.23 -25.74 7.88
C ASP A 349 -0.83 -26.34 7.75
N GLU A 350 -0.29 -26.98 8.82
CA GLU A 350 0.99 -27.70 8.77
C GLU A 350 0.97 -28.84 7.72
N VAL A 351 -0.14 -29.58 7.61
CA VAL A 351 -0.31 -30.59 6.56
C VAL A 351 -0.33 -29.93 5.18
N LEU A 352 -1.15 -28.91 4.97
CA LEU A 352 -1.29 -28.25 3.67
C LEU A 352 0.05 -27.64 3.20
N VAL A 353 0.77 -26.94 4.08
CA VAL A 353 2.11 -26.40 3.80
C VAL A 353 3.11 -27.52 3.46
N SER A 354 3.00 -28.68 4.11
CA SER A 354 3.89 -29.82 3.84
C SER A 354 3.61 -30.50 2.50
N LEU A 355 2.38 -30.43 2.00
CA LEU A 355 1.98 -31.02 0.72
C LEU A 355 2.21 -30.09 -0.48
N GLU A 356 2.15 -28.77 -0.29
CA GLU A 356 2.29 -27.79 -1.38
C GLU A 356 3.56 -27.94 -2.24
N PRO A 357 4.76 -28.28 -1.70
CA PRO A 357 5.95 -28.54 -2.51
C PRO A 357 5.80 -29.68 -3.54
N ALA A 358 4.82 -30.57 -3.38
CA ALA A 358 4.52 -31.61 -4.36
C ALA A 358 3.91 -31.07 -5.65
N ARG A 359 3.35 -29.85 -5.65
CA ARG A 359 2.63 -29.27 -6.79
C ARG A 359 3.46 -29.33 -8.06
N ASP A 360 4.69 -28.84 -8.02
CA ASP A 360 5.54 -28.81 -9.21
C ASP A 360 5.85 -30.22 -9.73
N GLY A 361 6.05 -31.17 -8.82
CA GLY A 361 6.23 -32.57 -9.18
C GLY A 361 4.99 -33.18 -9.84
N VAL A 362 3.80 -32.92 -9.31
CA VAL A 362 2.52 -33.43 -9.82
C VAL A 362 2.14 -32.78 -11.15
N LEU A 363 2.34 -31.47 -11.29
CA LEU A 363 2.09 -30.72 -12.52
C LEU A 363 3.22 -30.88 -13.55
N CYS A 364 4.25 -31.67 -13.23
CA CYS A 364 5.42 -31.90 -14.07
C CYS A 364 6.14 -30.61 -14.50
N ARG A 365 6.14 -29.61 -13.62
CA ARG A 365 6.91 -28.37 -13.77
C ARG A 365 8.37 -28.67 -13.43
N LYS A 366 9.32 -28.13 -14.21
CA LYS A 366 10.75 -28.27 -13.88
C LYS A 366 11.02 -27.64 -12.51
N ALA A 367 11.51 -28.46 -11.57
CA ALA A 367 11.81 -28.02 -10.20
C ALA A 367 12.93 -26.98 -10.20
N GLY A 368 12.67 -25.84 -9.54
CA GLY A 368 13.59 -24.71 -9.48
C GLY A 368 13.02 -23.54 -10.26
N LEU A 369 12.61 -22.50 -9.52
CA LEU A 369 12.13 -21.22 -10.04
C LEU A 369 12.67 -20.91 -11.41
N THR A 370 11.76 -20.69 -12.35
CA THR A 370 12.02 -19.94 -13.57
C THR A 370 10.67 -19.89 -14.28
N ALA A 371 10.26 -18.81 -14.91
CA ALA A 371 10.97 -18.39 -16.10
C ALA A 371 11.30 -19.55 -17.09
N ALA A 372 10.58 -20.68 -17.02
CA ALA A 372 9.91 -21.18 -18.21
C ALA A 372 8.72 -20.25 -18.50
N SER A 373 8.87 -18.93 -18.29
CA SER A 373 9.08 -17.95 -19.35
C SER A 373 8.03 -18.27 -20.37
N LYS A 374 6.92 -17.55 -20.27
CA LYS A 374 5.91 -17.47 -21.30
C LYS A 374 6.65 -17.31 -22.64
N LEU A 375 6.93 -18.44 -23.28
CA LEU A 375 7.83 -18.48 -24.42
C LEU A 375 6.97 -17.99 -25.56
N VAL A 376 7.10 -16.71 -25.87
CA VAL A 376 6.37 -16.13 -26.99
C VAL A 376 7.26 -16.24 -28.21
N GLY A 377 6.91 -17.17 -29.10
CA GLY A 377 7.73 -17.49 -30.26
C GLY A 377 9.07 -18.15 -29.91
N GLY A 378 9.13 -18.94 -28.83
CA GLY A 378 10.34 -19.65 -28.39
C GLY A 378 11.37 -18.76 -27.69
N LYS A 379 11.06 -17.48 -27.44
CA LYS A 379 11.94 -16.54 -26.73
C LYS A 379 11.47 -16.30 -25.31
N THR A 380 12.42 -16.16 -24.40
CA THR A 380 12.18 -15.79 -23.00
C THR A 380 11.81 -14.31 -22.86
N VAL A 381 11.32 -13.90 -21.69
CA VAL A 381 11.01 -12.49 -21.41
C VAL A 381 12.29 -11.64 -21.51
N LEU A 382 13.41 -12.14 -20.98
CA LEU A 382 14.72 -11.50 -21.05
C LEU A 382 15.21 -11.31 -22.49
N GLU A 383 15.05 -12.33 -23.35
CA GLU A 383 15.46 -12.23 -24.76
C GLU A 383 14.62 -11.22 -25.55
N ARG A 384 13.30 -11.14 -25.29
CA ARG A 384 12.43 -10.15 -25.92
C ARG A 384 12.69 -8.73 -25.41
N LEU A 385 13.12 -8.58 -24.16
CA LEU A 385 13.58 -7.31 -23.59
C LEU A 385 14.87 -6.81 -24.26
N GLY A 386 15.65 -7.70 -24.88
CA GLY A 386 16.96 -7.39 -25.47
C GLY A 386 18.15 -7.76 -24.59
N GLY A 387 17.95 -8.58 -23.57
CA GLY A 387 19.00 -9.12 -22.70
C GLY A 387 19.23 -8.34 -21.40
N GLU A 388 20.26 -8.77 -20.66
CA GLU A 388 20.57 -8.27 -19.30
C GLU A 388 20.91 -6.78 -19.27
N MET A 389 21.52 -6.24 -20.33
CA MET A 389 21.88 -4.81 -20.41
C MET A 389 20.63 -3.90 -20.35
N ASN A 390 19.56 -4.27 -21.06
CA ASN A 390 18.31 -3.51 -21.01
C ASN A 390 17.60 -3.67 -19.67
N LEU A 391 17.68 -4.87 -19.06
CA LEU A 391 17.17 -5.10 -17.71
C LEU A 391 17.90 -4.24 -16.68
N GLU A 392 19.23 -4.19 -16.73
CA GLU A 392 20.04 -3.37 -15.83
C GLU A 392 19.68 -1.89 -15.99
N ALA A 393 19.52 -1.38 -17.21
CA ALA A 393 19.13 0.00 -17.43
C ALA A 393 17.71 0.34 -16.92
N VAL A 394 16.75 -0.58 -17.03
CA VAL A 394 15.42 -0.43 -16.41
C VAL A 394 15.55 -0.37 -14.89
N ILE A 395 16.37 -1.24 -14.30
CA ILE A 395 16.65 -1.25 -12.86
C ILE A 395 17.35 0.04 -12.42
N GLU A 396 18.37 0.54 -13.14
CA GLU A 396 19.00 1.84 -12.82
C GLU A 396 17.96 2.96 -12.76
N THR A 397 17.15 3.05 -13.80
CA THR A 397 16.12 4.09 -13.94
C THR A 397 15.08 3.98 -12.83
N MET A 398 14.69 2.76 -12.47
CA MET A 398 13.80 2.50 -11.33
C MET A 398 14.44 2.96 -10.01
N TYR A 399 15.71 2.65 -9.74
CA TYR A 399 16.40 3.04 -8.51
C TYR A 399 16.47 4.58 -8.39
N SER A 400 16.75 5.27 -9.50
CA SER A 400 16.71 6.73 -9.56
C SER A 400 15.35 7.29 -9.15
N GLY A 401 14.25 6.68 -9.61
CA GLY A 401 12.89 7.01 -9.17
C GLY A 401 12.65 6.73 -7.70
N CYS A 402 13.01 5.53 -7.22
CA CYS A 402 12.82 5.12 -5.83
C CYS A 402 13.58 6.01 -4.83
N LEU A 403 14.70 6.64 -5.23
CA LEU A 403 15.42 7.59 -4.38
C LEU A 403 14.69 8.93 -4.16
N LEU A 404 13.75 9.26 -5.04
CA LEU A 404 12.91 10.46 -4.95
C LEU A 404 11.46 10.17 -4.56
N ASP A 405 11.03 8.91 -4.60
CA ASP A 405 9.70 8.48 -4.18
C ASP A 405 9.59 8.36 -2.66
N PRO A 406 8.90 9.27 -1.95
CA PRO A 406 8.85 9.27 -0.49
C PRO A 406 8.23 8.01 0.10
N ARG A 407 7.45 7.25 -0.68
CA ARG A 407 6.80 6.01 -0.24
C ARG A 407 7.80 4.88 -0.02
N VAL A 408 8.91 4.89 -0.77
CA VAL A 408 9.91 3.79 -0.78
C VAL A 408 11.34 4.25 -0.53
N LYS A 409 11.61 5.56 -0.62
CA LYS A 409 12.93 6.18 -0.46
C LYS A 409 13.69 5.67 0.77
N TYR A 410 12.99 5.39 1.87
CA TYR A 410 13.59 4.85 3.09
C TYR A 410 14.39 3.55 2.85
N PHE A 411 13.92 2.68 1.95
CA PHE A 411 14.58 1.41 1.63
C PHE A 411 15.76 1.57 0.66
N PHE A 412 15.77 2.64 -0.14
CA PHE A 412 16.78 2.88 -1.19
C PHE A 412 17.83 3.92 -0.79
N SER A 413 17.59 4.73 0.24
CA SER A 413 18.54 5.72 0.79
C SER A 413 19.53 5.09 1.77
N LYS A 414 20.32 4.12 1.29
CA LYS A 414 21.41 3.50 2.05
C LYS A 414 22.77 3.93 1.50
N ASP A 415 23.83 3.57 2.22
CA ASP A 415 25.21 3.77 1.77
C ASP A 415 25.43 3.26 0.33
N SER A 416 26.19 4.01 -0.47
CA SER A 416 26.37 3.74 -1.91
C SER A 416 26.94 2.35 -2.19
N SER A 417 27.83 1.82 -1.34
CA SER A 417 28.39 0.48 -1.52
C SER A 417 27.33 -0.61 -1.27
N LYS A 418 26.53 -0.42 -0.23
CA LYS A 418 25.41 -1.32 0.10
C LYS A 418 24.34 -1.29 -1.00
N MET A 419 24.03 -0.10 -1.53
CA MET A 419 23.08 0.06 -2.62
C MET A 419 23.56 -0.59 -3.91
N SER A 420 24.85 -0.43 -4.26
CA SER A 420 25.45 -1.11 -5.41
C SER A 420 25.33 -2.65 -5.28
N HIS A 421 25.58 -3.18 -4.08
CA HIS A 421 25.41 -4.61 -3.81
C HIS A 421 23.95 -5.08 -3.96
N ILE A 422 22.99 -4.37 -3.35
CA ILE A 422 21.56 -4.70 -3.44
C ILE A 422 21.09 -4.67 -4.90
N LYS A 423 21.51 -3.65 -5.66
CA LYS A 423 21.21 -3.52 -7.09
C LYS A 423 21.72 -4.71 -7.89
N SER A 424 22.98 -5.11 -7.67
CA SER A 424 23.55 -6.30 -8.31
C SER A 424 22.77 -7.58 -7.99
N LYS A 425 22.29 -7.73 -6.74
CA LYS A 425 21.44 -8.87 -6.35
C LYS A 425 20.07 -8.83 -7.00
N MET A 426 19.48 -7.65 -7.19
CA MET A 426 18.23 -7.50 -7.93
C MET A 426 18.39 -7.87 -9.40
N VAL A 427 19.48 -7.43 -10.07
CA VAL A 427 19.78 -7.84 -11.45
C VAL A 427 19.93 -9.36 -11.53
N GLN A 428 20.71 -9.98 -10.64
CA GLN A 428 20.89 -11.45 -10.60
C GLN A 428 19.57 -12.21 -10.41
N LEU A 429 18.71 -11.72 -9.52
CA LEU A 429 17.38 -12.27 -9.29
C LEU A 429 16.51 -12.18 -10.55
N LEU A 430 16.39 -10.99 -11.12
CA LEU A 430 15.49 -10.75 -12.25
C LEU A 430 16.00 -11.39 -13.54
N THR A 431 17.32 -11.47 -13.75
CA THR A 431 17.91 -12.23 -14.87
C THR A 431 17.45 -13.68 -14.83
N GLY A 432 17.56 -14.36 -13.69
CA GLY A 432 17.07 -15.75 -13.54
C GLY A 432 15.55 -15.85 -13.72
N MET A 433 14.80 -14.96 -13.06
CA MET A 433 13.32 -14.97 -13.11
C MET A 433 12.73 -14.58 -14.48
N LEU A 434 13.50 -13.97 -15.38
CA LEU A 434 13.03 -13.59 -16.73
C LEU A 434 13.52 -14.54 -17.83
N GLY A 435 14.23 -15.61 -17.47
CA GLY A 435 14.62 -16.72 -18.36
C GLY A 435 16.10 -16.78 -18.69
N GLY A 436 16.92 -15.97 -18.02
CA GLY A 436 18.38 -16.09 -18.02
C GLY A 436 18.88 -17.17 -17.05
N PRO A 437 20.21 -17.30 -16.87
CA PRO A 437 20.76 -18.22 -15.88
C PRO A 437 20.30 -17.85 -14.48
N GLN A 438 19.97 -18.85 -13.65
CA GLN A 438 19.62 -18.60 -12.25
C GLN A 438 20.86 -18.14 -11.48
N LEU A 439 20.95 -16.84 -11.21
CA LEU A 439 22.09 -16.24 -10.50
C LEU A 439 21.80 -15.95 -9.02
N TYR A 440 20.52 -15.97 -8.61
CA TYR A 440 20.12 -15.72 -7.22
C TYR A 440 18.97 -16.63 -6.77
N PRO A 441 19.09 -17.32 -5.62
CA PRO A 441 18.05 -18.21 -5.11
C PRO A 441 16.88 -17.44 -4.47
N VAL A 442 15.65 -17.66 -4.96
CA VAL A 442 14.48 -16.86 -4.58
C VAL A 442 13.96 -17.18 -3.17
N ASP A 443 14.25 -18.37 -2.65
CA ASP A 443 14.00 -18.75 -1.25
C ASP A 443 14.70 -17.80 -0.25
N LYS A 444 15.80 -17.16 -0.65
CA LYS A 444 16.48 -16.16 0.18
C LYS A 444 15.72 -14.85 0.32
N LEU A 445 14.77 -14.53 -0.57
CA LEU A 445 14.01 -13.27 -0.49
C LEU A 445 13.29 -13.14 0.85
N ARG A 446 12.66 -14.22 1.32
CA ARG A 446 11.93 -14.21 2.59
C ARG A 446 12.85 -13.86 3.76
N ALA A 447 13.95 -14.59 3.90
CA ALA A 447 14.85 -14.42 5.05
C ALA A 447 15.42 -12.99 5.14
N VAL A 448 15.84 -12.40 4.00
CA VAL A 448 16.47 -11.07 4.01
C VAL A 448 15.47 -9.93 4.14
N HIS A 449 14.21 -10.13 3.71
CA HIS A 449 13.16 -9.11 3.83
C HIS A 449 12.30 -9.28 5.06
N TYR A 450 12.35 -10.44 5.76
CA TYR A 450 11.44 -10.74 6.87
C TYR A 450 11.41 -9.56 7.84
N GLY A 451 12.54 -9.25 8.49
CA GLY A 451 12.67 -8.15 9.47
C GLY A 451 12.49 -6.73 8.90
N LEU A 452 12.28 -6.58 7.60
CA LEU A 452 11.95 -5.31 6.99
C LEU A 452 10.44 -5.11 7.06
N ASN A 453 9.98 -3.94 7.51
CA ASN A 453 8.56 -3.61 7.55
C ASN A 453 8.07 -3.15 6.17
N ILE A 454 8.33 -3.96 5.13
CA ILE A 454 7.88 -3.70 3.76
C ILE A 454 6.44 -4.18 3.62
N THR A 455 5.54 -3.23 3.39
CA THR A 455 4.11 -3.43 3.18
C THR A 455 3.77 -3.65 1.71
N ASP A 456 2.56 -4.14 1.41
CA ASP A 456 2.02 -4.16 0.04
C ASP A 456 2.03 -2.79 -0.62
N TYR A 457 1.75 -1.73 0.16
CA TYR A 457 1.79 -0.34 -0.33
C TYR A 457 3.18 0.04 -0.86
N GLN A 458 4.23 -0.30 -0.12
CA GLN A 458 5.62 -0.03 -0.54
C GLN A 458 6.05 -0.94 -1.69
N PHE A 459 5.64 -2.21 -1.69
CA PHE A 459 5.90 -3.12 -2.81
C PHE A 459 5.25 -2.63 -4.11
N ASP A 460 3.98 -2.20 -4.05
CA ASP A 460 3.26 -1.64 -5.19
C ASP A 460 3.93 -0.35 -5.70
N ALA A 461 4.43 0.51 -4.81
CA ALA A 461 5.19 1.69 -5.19
C ALA A 461 6.50 1.35 -5.92
N VAL A 462 7.21 0.28 -5.54
CA VAL A 462 8.39 -0.21 -6.29
C VAL A 462 7.97 -0.74 -7.67
N LEU A 463 6.88 -1.51 -7.76
CA LEU A 463 6.37 -1.95 -9.07
C LEU A 463 5.95 -0.79 -9.97
N GLU A 464 5.37 0.27 -9.41
CA GLU A 464 5.04 1.49 -10.16
C GLU A 464 6.31 2.18 -10.68
N ASN A 465 7.37 2.29 -9.87
CA ASN A 465 8.68 2.78 -10.32
C ASN A 465 9.25 1.90 -11.44
N PHE A 466 9.15 0.58 -11.33
CA PHE A 466 9.61 -0.34 -12.36
C PHE A 466 8.84 -0.17 -13.67
N GLN A 467 7.51 -0.10 -13.58
CA GLN A 467 6.62 0.06 -14.73
C GLN A 467 6.89 1.37 -15.48
N VAL A 468 7.04 2.47 -14.74
CA VAL A 468 7.33 3.78 -15.34
C VAL A 468 8.73 3.81 -15.94
N ALA A 469 9.74 3.25 -15.26
CA ALA A 469 11.10 3.14 -15.79
C ALA A 469 11.12 2.35 -17.11
N ALA A 470 10.49 1.19 -17.16
CA ALA A 470 10.37 0.39 -18.37
C ALA A 470 9.63 1.13 -19.51
N GLY A 471 8.55 1.85 -19.18
CA GLY A 471 7.82 2.69 -20.15
C GLY A 471 8.65 3.84 -20.71
N MET A 472 9.48 4.49 -19.88
CA MET A 472 10.42 5.54 -20.33
C MET A 472 11.54 5.00 -21.22
N MET A 473 11.85 3.71 -21.10
CA MET A 473 12.79 2.98 -21.94
C MET A 473 12.14 2.33 -23.16
N GLU A 474 10.87 2.65 -23.43
CA GLU A 474 10.10 2.14 -24.58
C GLU A 474 10.05 0.60 -24.63
N VAL A 475 10.05 -0.06 -23.45
CA VAL A 475 9.83 -1.51 -23.37
C VAL A 475 8.44 -1.82 -23.89
N GLU A 476 8.36 -2.80 -24.81
CA GLU A 476 7.13 -3.21 -25.45
C GLU A 476 6.09 -3.67 -24.39
N ALA A 477 4.82 -3.29 -24.59
CA ALA A 477 3.78 -3.43 -23.57
C ALA A 477 3.53 -4.89 -23.16
N THR A 478 3.57 -5.84 -24.10
CA THR A 478 3.42 -7.27 -23.77
C THR A 478 4.64 -7.81 -23.01
N VAL A 479 5.85 -7.32 -23.33
CA VAL A 479 7.05 -7.65 -22.56
C VAL A 479 6.95 -7.12 -21.13
N LEU A 480 6.52 -5.86 -20.97
CA LEU A 480 6.33 -5.26 -19.65
C LEU A 480 5.29 -6.00 -18.81
N GLU A 481 4.14 -6.38 -19.37
CA GLU A 481 3.12 -7.14 -18.65
C GLU A 481 3.69 -8.49 -18.16
N ASP A 482 4.43 -9.20 -19.02
CA ASP A 482 5.06 -10.47 -18.65
C ASP A 482 6.14 -10.28 -17.56
N MET A 483 6.88 -9.17 -17.57
CA MET A 483 7.82 -8.83 -16.51
C MET A 483 7.10 -8.54 -15.18
N LEU A 484 6.00 -7.78 -15.21
CA LEU A 484 5.21 -7.48 -14.02
C LEU A 484 4.55 -8.74 -13.44
N GLU A 485 4.08 -9.65 -14.30
CA GLU A 485 3.57 -10.96 -13.88
C GLU A 485 4.64 -11.74 -13.09
N VAL A 486 5.86 -11.83 -13.63
CA VAL A 486 7.00 -12.46 -12.96
C VAL A 486 7.33 -11.77 -11.62
N LEU A 487 7.38 -10.44 -11.60
CA LEU A 487 7.71 -9.67 -10.40
C LEU A 487 6.68 -9.86 -9.28
N ARG A 488 5.39 -10.01 -9.60
CA ARG A 488 4.33 -10.22 -8.59
C ARG A 488 4.55 -11.48 -7.76
N PHE A 489 5.20 -12.53 -8.30
CA PHE A 489 5.55 -13.72 -7.53
C PHE A 489 6.53 -13.44 -6.37
N THR A 490 7.28 -12.34 -6.43
CA THR A 490 8.20 -11.93 -5.35
C THR A 490 7.49 -11.23 -4.19
N ARG A 491 6.21 -10.83 -4.37
CA ARG A 491 5.43 -10.09 -3.36
C ARG A 491 5.39 -10.82 -2.03
N SER A 492 4.84 -12.03 -2.01
CA SER A 492 4.63 -12.78 -0.76
C SER A 492 5.95 -13.02 0.00
N PRO A 493 7.05 -13.48 -0.62
CA PRO A 493 8.34 -13.56 0.06
C PRO A 493 8.82 -12.23 0.65
N ILE A 494 8.56 -11.08 0.00
CA ILE A 494 9.04 -9.77 0.44
C ILE A 494 8.16 -9.17 1.55
N THR A 495 6.83 -9.26 1.44
CA THR A 495 5.89 -8.60 2.36
C THR A 495 5.49 -9.47 3.56
N CYS A 496 5.68 -10.79 3.47
CA CYS A 496 5.20 -11.72 4.50
C CYS A 496 5.70 -11.37 5.90
N GLY A 497 6.97 -11.00 6.07
CA GLY A 497 7.51 -10.67 7.39
C GLY A 497 6.76 -9.53 8.08
N CYS A 498 6.49 -8.45 7.35
CA CYS A 498 5.70 -7.34 7.85
C CYS A 498 4.25 -7.75 8.15
N THR A 499 3.60 -8.48 7.24
CA THR A 499 2.21 -8.93 7.41
C THR A 499 2.05 -9.82 8.63
N VAL A 500 2.94 -10.80 8.81
CA VAL A 500 2.84 -11.79 9.88
C VAL A 500 3.14 -11.18 11.24
N ARG A 501 4.29 -10.50 11.38
CA ARG A 501 4.68 -9.92 12.67
C ARG A 501 3.66 -8.91 13.17
N LEU A 502 3.23 -7.99 12.31
CA LEU A 502 2.28 -6.95 12.71
C LEU A 502 0.86 -7.50 12.91
N GLU A 503 0.44 -8.55 12.20
CA GLU A 503 -0.86 -9.17 12.46
C GLU A 503 -0.91 -9.87 13.81
N ILE A 504 0.15 -10.63 14.16
CA ILE A 504 0.26 -11.31 15.45
C ILE A 504 0.28 -10.28 16.59
N ALA A 505 1.13 -9.26 16.47
CA ALA A 505 1.21 -8.16 17.42
C ALA A 505 -0.15 -7.45 17.57
N ARG A 506 -0.84 -7.13 16.45
CA ARG A 506 -2.15 -6.48 16.51
C ARG A 506 -3.15 -7.34 17.27
N LYS A 507 -3.29 -8.62 16.90
CA LYS A 507 -4.23 -9.54 17.57
C LYS A 507 -3.95 -9.64 19.06
N LYS A 508 -2.68 -9.75 19.45
CA LYS A 508 -2.26 -9.77 20.86
C LYS A 508 -2.69 -8.49 21.58
N THR A 509 -2.39 -7.32 21.02
CA THR A 509 -2.79 -6.03 21.63
C THR A 509 -4.31 -5.82 21.68
N GLU A 510 -5.06 -6.38 20.72
CA GLU A 510 -6.53 -6.34 20.69
C GLU A 510 -7.15 -7.29 21.74
N SER A 511 -6.57 -8.48 21.93
CA SER A 511 -7.13 -9.50 22.83
C SER A 511 -6.69 -9.37 24.29
N GLU A 512 -5.40 -9.04 24.52
CA GLU A 512 -4.80 -8.95 25.85
C GLU A 512 -4.77 -7.51 26.39
N GLY A 513 -5.06 -6.52 25.54
CA GLY A 513 -4.87 -5.11 25.85
C GLY A 513 -3.38 -4.69 25.87
N THR A 514 -3.11 -3.47 26.31
CA THR A 514 -1.75 -2.89 26.32
C THR A 514 -1.15 -2.76 27.73
N GLU A 515 -1.88 -3.11 28.80
CA GLU A 515 -1.40 -2.98 30.18
C GLU A 515 -0.15 -3.85 30.47
N GLY A 516 -0.12 -5.06 29.90
CA GLY A 516 1.04 -5.95 29.97
C GLY A 516 2.26 -5.35 29.28
N LEU A 517 2.07 -4.78 28.09
CA LEU A 517 3.12 -4.09 27.34
C LEU A 517 3.69 -2.91 28.14
N PHE A 518 2.83 -2.07 28.74
CA PHE A 518 3.26 -0.96 29.60
C PHE A 518 4.18 -1.45 30.73
N SER A 519 3.83 -2.57 31.36
CA SER A 519 4.62 -3.17 32.43
C SER A 519 5.96 -3.69 31.93
N THR A 520 5.98 -4.41 30.81
CA THR A 520 7.20 -4.92 30.16
C THR A 520 8.15 -3.79 29.80
N LEU A 521 7.63 -2.66 29.30
CA LEU A 521 8.42 -1.50 28.92
C LEU A 521 9.00 -0.71 30.10
N GLY A 522 8.77 -1.13 31.34
CA GLY A 522 9.24 -0.42 32.54
C GLY A 522 8.37 0.77 32.92
N LYS A 523 7.09 0.75 32.53
CA LYS A 523 6.06 1.75 32.87
C LYS A 523 6.50 3.18 32.51
N GLU A 524 6.17 4.14 33.37
CA GLU A 524 6.45 5.56 33.21
C GLU A 524 7.93 5.87 32.93
N GLU A 525 8.83 5.33 33.77
CA GLU A 525 10.26 5.62 33.71
C GLU A 525 10.90 4.99 32.47
N GLY A 526 10.51 3.76 32.14
CA GLY A 526 11.04 3.05 30.98
C GLY A 526 10.69 3.74 29.67
N ILE A 527 9.44 4.17 29.50
CA ILE A 527 9.01 4.91 28.30
C ILE A 527 9.67 6.30 28.23
N THR A 528 9.76 7.03 29.35
CA THR A 528 10.47 8.31 29.37
C THR A 528 11.94 8.15 29.00
N LYS A 529 12.61 7.11 29.50
CA LYS A 529 14.01 6.78 29.13
C LYS A 529 14.14 6.42 27.65
N TRP A 530 13.21 5.62 27.13
CA TRP A 530 13.16 5.27 25.71
C TRP A 530 13.00 6.51 24.83
N VAL A 531 12.02 7.38 25.10
CA VAL A 531 11.83 8.64 24.36
C VAL A 531 13.11 9.46 24.37
N SER A 532 13.75 9.62 25.53
CA SER A 532 15.01 10.37 25.60
C SER A 532 16.08 9.83 24.63
N LYS A 533 16.26 8.50 24.61
CA LYS A 533 17.23 7.81 23.73
C LYS A 533 16.86 7.86 22.25
N VAL A 534 15.58 7.82 21.90
CA VAL A 534 15.13 8.00 20.51
C VAL A 534 15.60 9.37 20.00
N TYR A 535 15.48 10.40 20.83
CA TYR A 535 15.92 11.75 20.46
C TYR A 535 17.44 11.91 20.32
N ASP A 536 18.24 11.12 21.03
CA ASP A 536 19.70 11.11 20.81
C ASP A 536 20.03 10.72 19.36
N LYS A 537 19.22 9.86 18.74
CA LYS A 537 19.35 9.47 17.34
C LYS A 537 18.67 10.45 16.37
N VAL A 538 17.44 10.86 16.67
CA VAL A 538 16.65 11.76 15.79
C VAL A 538 17.36 13.11 15.57
N LEU A 539 18.04 13.63 16.59
CA LEU A 539 18.70 14.95 16.51
C LEU A 539 19.98 14.96 15.66
N VAL A 540 20.54 13.79 15.35
CA VAL A 540 21.73 13.65 14.49
C VAL A 540 21.41 13.10 13.10
N ASP A 541 20.16 12.70 12.85
CA ASP A 541 19.71 12.18 11.56
C ASP A 541 19.20 13.29 10.64
N ASP A 542 19.94 13.59 9.58
CA ASP A 542 19.59 14.61 8.58
C ASP A 542 18.20 14.43 7.97
N ARG A 543 17.70 13.19 7.91
CA ARG A 543 16.37 12.86 7.36
C ARG A 543 15.23 13.44 8.18
N VAL A 544 15.40 13.62 9.50
CA VAL A 544 14.31 14.01 10.41
C VAL A 544 14.65 15.15 11.37
N LYS A 545 15.95 15.44 11.63
CA LYS A 545 16.39 16.42 12.62
C LYS A 545 15.80 17.82 12.40
N HIS A 546 15.55 18.19 11.15
CA HIS A 546 15.08 19.51 10.77
C HIS A 546 13.66 19.82 11.28
N PHE A 547 12.82 18.82 11.55
CA PHE A 547 11.50 19.01 12.17
C PHE A 547 11.58 19.43 13.65
N PHE A 548 12.73 19.24 14.28
CA PHE A 548 12.92 19.47 15.71
C PHE A 548 13.80 20.70 16.02
N GLN A 549 14.27 21.41 14.99
CA GLN A 549 15.06 22.64 15.11
C GLN A 549 14.19 23.82 15.58
N GLY A 550 14.66 24.59 16.57
CA GLY A 550 13.96 25.78 17.07
C GLY A 550 12.68 25.49 17.88
N SER A 551 12.35 24.22 18.11
CA SER A 551 11.27 23.79 18.98
C SER A 551 11.70 23.84 20.46
N LYS A 552 10.75 24.00 21.40
CA LYS A 552 10.98 23.67 22.81
C LYS A 552 11.12 22.15 22.92
N LEU A 553 12.29 21.61 22.55
CA LEU A 553 12.56 20.18 22.44
C LEU A 553 12.13 19.41 23.71
N ASP A 554 12.38 19.97 24.88
CA ASP A 554 11.97 19.37 26.15
C ASP A 554 10.44 19.23 26.27
N ALA A 555 9.69 20.25 25.83
CA ALA A 555 8.24 20.19 25.80
C ALA A 555 7.72 19.18 24.77
N VAL A 556 8.39 19.03 23.62
CA VAL A 556 8.05 18.01 22.61
C VAL A 556 8.30 16.61 23.17
N LYS A 557 9.47 16.38 23.78
CA LYS A 557 9.83 15.12 24.45
C LYS A 557 8.83 14.78 25.56
N GLU A 558 8.45 15.75 26.38
CA GLU A 558 7.47 15.55 27.45
C GLU A 558 6.08 15.19 26.89
N SER A 559 5.63 15.94 25.88
CA SER A 559 4.35 15.75 25.21
C SER A 559 4.25 14.37 24.54
N GLN A 560 5.26 14.00 23.74
CA GLN A 560 5.33 12.66 23.13
C GLN A 560 5.50 11.57 24.18
N GLY A 561 6.25 11.80 25.25
CA GLY A 561 6.35 10.89 26.37
C GLY A 561 4.99 10.54 26.96
N LYS A 562 4.15 11.56 27.20
CA LYS A 562 2.76 11.36 27.65
C LYS A 562 1.92 10.59 26.63
N TYR A 563 2.05 10.90 25.34
CA TYR A 563 1.32 10.21 24.29
C TYR A 563 1.71 8.73 24.18
N PHE A 564 3.02 8.42 24.14
CA PHE A 564 3.49 7.04 24.05
C PHE A 564 3.16 6.22 25.30
N LYS A 565 3.13 6.83 26.48
CA LYS A 565 2.65 6.17 27.71
C LYS A 565 1.20 5.73 27.54
N GLN A 566 0.31 6.62 27.12
CA GLN A 566 -1.08 6.27 26.83
C GLN A 566 -1.17 5.18 25.75
N LEU A 567 -0.45 5.37 24.63
CA LEU A 567 -0.45 4.44 23.50
C LEU A 567 -0.05 3.02 23.93
N PHE A 568 0.95 2.91 24.81
CA PHE A 568 1.46 1.63 25.30
C PHE A 568 0.77 1.11 26.56
N GLY A 569 -0.33 1.74 27.01
CA GLY A 569 -1.21 1.16 28.05
C GLY A 569 -1.20 1.86 29.42
N ALA A 570 -0.67 3.07 29.54
CA ALA A 570 -0.82 3.86 30.77
C ALA A 570 -2.26 4.33 30.95
N SER A 571 -2.75 4.33 32.20
CA SER A 571 -4.09 4.78 32.55
C SER A 571 -4.30 6.30 32.41
N THR A 572 -3.22 7.08 32.50
CA THR A 572 -3.27 8.54 32.32
C THR A 572 -3.13 8.91 30.85
N GLY A 573 -4.13 9.59 30.30
CA GLY A 573 -4.17 10.00 28.90
C GLY A 573 -3.48 11.33 28.60
N TYR A 574 -2.93 11.43 27.39
CA TYR A 574 -2.49 12.66 26.76
C TYR A 574 -3.66 13.64 26.59
N GLN A 575 -3.48 14.87 27.07
CA GLN A 575 -4.48 15.95 27.07
C GLN A 575 -4.13 17.08 26.08
N GLY A 576 -3.16 16.86 25.20
CA GLY A 576 -2.74 17.86 24.23
C GLY A 576 -3.64 17.89 23.00
N ARG A 577 -3.22 18.68 22.00
CA ARG A 577 -3.92 18.77 20.71
C ARG A 577 -3.89 17.43 19.97
N ASP A 578 -4.91 17.19 19.16
CA ASP A 578 -5.02 16.00 18.33
C ASP A 578 -3.88 15.90 17.30
N LEU A 579 -3.47 14.68 16.96
CA LEU A 579 -2.32 14.45 16.07
C LEU A 579 -2.51 15.08 14.67
N PRO A 580 -3.66 14.93 13.99
CA PRO A 580 -3.90 15.57 12.70
C PRO A 580 -3.75 17.09 12.76
N ASP A 581 -4.26 17.74 13.81
CA ASP A 581 -4.18 19.19 13.98
C ASP A 581 -2.74 19.67 14.20
N ILE A 582 -1.95 18.90 14.94
CA ILE A 582 -0.52 19.20 15.17
C ILE A 582 0.26 19.07 13.86
N HIS A 583 -0.04 18.06 13.05
CA HIS A 583 0.73 17.73 11.85
C HIS A 583 0.19 18.35 10.56
N ALA A 584 -0.98 19.02 10.60
CA ALA A 584 -1.63 19.60 9.42
C ALA A 584 -0.75 20.54 8.58
N THR A 585 0.16 21.26 9.24
CA THR A 585 1.08 22.21 8.56
C THR A 585 2.49 21.68 8.41
N ILE A 586 2.78 20.49 8.95
CA ILE A 586 4.11 19.88 8.92
C ILE A 586 4.18 18.96 7.70
N GLN A 587 5.22 19.12 6.89
CA GLN A 587 5.43 18.36 5.65
C GLN A 587 6.10 17.01 5.92
N ILE A 588 5.48 16.19 6.77
CA ILE A 588 5.95 14.82 7.06
C ILE A 588 5.45 13.89 5.95
N SER A 589 6.38 13.20 5.29
CA SER A 589 6.09 12.17 4.28
C SER A 589 6.33 10.78 4.87
N ASP A 590 5.97 9.73 4.14
CA ASP A 590 6.28 8.33 4.52
C ASP A 590 7.77 8.13 4.81
N PHE A 591 8.66 8.72 3.99
CA PHE A 591 10.10 8.69 4.21
C PHE A 591 10.52 9.19 5.60
N HIS A 592 9.93 10.31 6.04
CA HIS A 592 10.23 10.90 7.35
C HIS A 592 9.67 10.02 8.48
N PHE A 593 8.45 9.52 8.33
CA PHE A 593 7.82 8.65 9.32
C PHE A 593 8.57 7.31 9.46
N ASP A 594 8.94 6.66 8.35
CA ASP A 594 9.72 5.42 8.34
C ASP A 594 11.10 5.61 8.99
N SER A 595 11.74 6.76 8.74
CA SER A 595 13.02 7.11 9.37
C SER A 595 12.88 7.28 10.89
N PHE A 596 11.79 7.87 11.36
CA PHE A 596 11.49 7.96 12.80
C PHE A 596 11.21 6.58 13.41
N MET A 597 10.42 5.75 12.72
CA MET A 597 10.11 4.38 13.14
C MET A 597 11.34 3.47 13.21
N GLU A 598 12.34 3.67 12.33
CA GLU A 598 13.66 3.04 12.41
C GLU A 598 14.33 3.36 13.76
N HIS A 599 14.41 4.64 14.14
CA HIS A 599 15.01 5.05 15.42
C HIS A 599 14.25 4.50 16.63
N CYS A 600 12.92 4.48 16.58
CA CYS A 600 12.09 3.88 17.62
C CYS A 600 12.45 2.41 17.85
N ARG A 601 12.47 1.62 16.77
CA ARG A 601 12.80 0.18 16.80
C ARG A 601 14.23 -0.09 17.25
N GLU A 602 15.21 0.61 16.67
CA GLU A 602 16.61 0.47 17.06
C GLU A 602 16.82 0.83 18.53
N THR A 603 16.10 1.83 19.05
CA THR A 603 16.22 2.22 20.45
C THR A 603 15.66 1.15 21.38
N PHE A 604 14.52 0.53 21.06
CA PHE A 604 14.03 -0.60 21.83
C PHE A 604 15.01 -1.79 21.79
N GLN A 605 15.55 -2.10 20.61
CA GLN A 605 16.56 -3.16 20.47
C GLN A 605 17.82 -2.87 21.32
N LEU A 606 18.31 -1.63 21.30
CA LEU A 606 19.43 -1.19 22.14
C LEU A 606 19.13 -1.24 23.64
N MET A 607 17.86 -1.15 24.03
CA MET A 607 17.42 -1.31 25.41
C MET A 607 17.22 -2.77 25.81
N GLY A 608 17.41 -3.73 24.89
CA GLY A 608 17.37 -5.16 25.15
C GLY A 608 15.97 -5.79 25.08
N PHE A 609 14.99 -5.09 24.50
CA PHE A 609 13.68 -5.68 24.26
C PHE A 609 13.73 -6.72 23.14
N ASP A 610 12.96 -7.79 23.29
CA ASP A 610 12.81 -8.84 22.28
C ASP A 610 12.00 -8.35 21.07
N ALA A 611 12.06 -9.12 19.98
CA ALA A 611 11.42 -8.75 18.71
C ALA A 611 9.89 -8.65 18.83
N ASP A 612 9.25 -9.51 19.63
CA ASP A 612 7.79 -9.53 19.76
C ASP A 612 7.32 -8.28 20.51
N THR A 613 8.00 -7.90 21.59
CA THR A 613 7.75 -6.63 22.31
C THR A 613 7.94 -5.41 21.40
N ILE A 614 8.96 -5.44 20.53
CA ILE A 614 9.20 -4.37 19.56
C ILE A 614 8.09 -4.29 18.51
N ASP A 615 7.58 -5.42 18.03
CA ASP A 615 6.48 -5.46 17.08
C ASP A 615 5.17 -4.99 17.71
N ASP A 616 4.89 -5.33 18.98
CA ASP A 616 3.77 -4.81 19.76
C ASP A 616 3.80 -3.27 19.83
N CYS A 617 4.98 -2.69 20.08
CA CYS A 617 5.14 -1.23 20.04
C CYS A 617 4.97 -0.68 18.61
N THR A 618 5.55 -1.37 17.62
CA THR A 618 5.55 -0.94 16.22
C THR A 618 4.14 -0.88 15.65
N VAL A 619 3.30 -1.87 15.90
CA VAL A 619 1.92 -1.90 15.37
C VAL A 619 1.08 -0.76 15.94
N LEU A 620 1.25 -0.44 17.22
CA LEU A 620 0.57 0.69 17.87
C LEU A 620 1.03 2.02 17.29
N MET A 621 2.33 2.20 17.05
CA MET A 621 2.86 3.41 16.41
C MET A 621 2.46 3.54 14.93
N GLU A 622 2.46 2.45 14.17
CA GLU A 622 2.01 2.44 12.76
C GLU A 622 0.54 2.85 12.61
N SER A 623 -0.31 2.57 13.60
CA SER A 623 -1.72 3.01 13.61
C SER A 623 -1.86 4.54 13.52
N LEU A 624 -0.82 5.29 13.88
CA LEU A 624 -0.79 6.75 13.87
C LEU A 624 -0.39 7.33 12.51
N ARG A 625 0.12 6.53 11.57
CA ARG A 625 0.67 7.01 10.29
C ARG A 625 -0.29 7.92 9.54
N LEU A 626 -1.56 7.53 9.40
CA LEU A 626 -2.57 8.31 8.66
C LEU A 626 -2.97 9.63 9.35
N GLN A 627 -2.60 9.80 10.62
CA GLN A 627 -2.83 11.04 11.38
C GLN A 627 -1.61 11.97 11.33
N ILE A 628 -0.44 11.47 10.93
CA ILE A 628 0.85 12.19 10.99
C ILE A 628 1.38 12.50 9.59
N VAL A 629 1.30 11.55 8.66
CA VAL A 629 1.78 11.73 7.28
C VAL A 629 0.83 12.64 6.52
N ASN A 630 1.40 13.63 5.83
CA ASN A 630 0.64 14.53 5.00
C ASN A 630 0.07 13.78 3.77
N LYS A 631 -1.26 13.78 3.66
CA LYS A 631 -1.99 13.07 2.59
C LYS A 631 -1.64 13.56 1.18
N GLU A 632 -1.29 14.84 1.02
CA GLU A 632 -0.87 15.38 -0.28
C GLU A 632 0.47 14.78 -0.73
N LEU A 633 1.34 14.42 0.22
CA LEU A 633 2.63 13.79 -0.05
C LEU A 633 2.54 12.28 -0.28
N MET A 634 1.39 11.66 0.01
CA MET A 634 1.14 10.23 -0.27
C MET A 634 0.88 9.98 -1.76
N ASN A 635 0.46 11.00 -2.50
CA ASN A 635 0.31 10.96 -3.96
C ASN A 635 1.63 11.37 -4.59
N HIS A 636 2.27 10.45 -5.31
CA HIS A 636 3.58 10.68 -5.90
C HIS A 636 3.55 10.47 -7.42
N ASP A 637 4.13 11.42 -8.16
CA ASP A 637 4.32 11.32 -9.61
C ASP A 637 5.69 10.70 -9.89
N VAL A 638 5.68 9.37 -10.05
CA VAL A 638 6.87 8.55 -10.31
C VAL A 638 7.59 8.99 -11.59
N LYS A 639 6.85 9.33 -12.66
CA LYS A 639 7.46 9.72 -13.93
C LYS A 639 8.24 11.01 -13.77
N ARG A 640 7.62 12.01 -13.15
CA ARG A 640 8.29 13.27 -12.84
C ARG A 640 9.50 13.06 -11.93
N ALA A 641 9.40 12.16 -10.95
CA ALA A 641 10.53 11.85 -10.09
C ALA A 641 11.71 11.25 -10.86
N ILE A 642 11.48 10.28 -11.74
CA ILE A 642 12.53 9.71 -12.59
C ILE A 642 13.13 10.78 -13.53
N GLU A 643 12.27 11.60 -14.16
CA GLU A 643 12.73 12.73 -14.99
C GLU A 643 13.61 13.70 -14.21
N MET A 644 13.25 14.02 -12.96
CA MET A 644 14.06 14.86 -12.08
C MET A 644 15.36 14.19 -11.65
N ALA A 645 15.36 12.88 -11.36
CA ALA A 645 16.56 12.15 -10.98
C ALA A 645 17.58 12.04 -12.13
N ASN A 646 17.10 12.00 -13.37
CA ASN A 646 17.93 11.92 -14.57
C ASN A 646 18.29 13.30 -15.15
N GLN A 647 17.84 14.40 -14.53
CA GLN A 647 18.30 15.73 -14.90
C GLN A 647 19.76 15.91 -14.49
N LYS A 648 20.51 16.66 -15.30
CA LYS A 648 21.82 17.15 -14.87
C LYS A 648 21.68 17.92 -13.55
N PRO A 649 22.68 17.88 -12.66
CA PRO A 649 22.68 18.68 -11.44
C PRO A 649 22.30 20.14 -11.71
N LEU A 650 21.64 20.78 -10.75
CA LEU A 650 21.24 22.19 -10.87
C LEU A 650 22.46 23.08 -11.17
N TYR A 651 23.65 22.70 -10.70
CA TYR A 651 24.93 23.28 -11.11
C TYR A 651 25.08 23.40 -12.63
N ASP A 652 24.95 22.28 -13.36
CA ASP A 652 25.09 22.24 -14.82
C ASP A 652 23.95 22.98 -15.51
N ARG A 653 22.72 22.84 -14.99
CA ARG A 653 21.52 23.50 -15.55
C ARG A 653 21.59 25.01 -15.44
N LEU A 654 22.21 25.55 -14.38
CA LEU A 654 22.48 26.99 -14.24
C LEU A 654 23.66 27.47 -15.09
N GLY A 655 24.42 26.58 -15.72
CA GLY A 655 25.60 26.95 -16.54
C GLY A 655 26.94 26.87 -15.80
N GLY A 656 26.99 26.17 -14.67
CA GLY A 656 28.22 25.85 -13.94
C GLY A 656 28.86 27.02 -13.19
N GLU A 657 30.14 26.88 -12.87
CA GLU A 657 30.89 27.78 -11.99
C GLU A 657 30.82 29.24 -12.42
N ASN A 658 30.92 29.54 -13.72
CA ASN A 658 30.89 30.91 -14.24
C ASN A 658 29.56 31.62 -13.94
N THR A 659 28.43 30.92 -14.06
CA THR A 659 27.12 31.52 -13.74
C THR A 659 26.97 31.72 -12.24
N ILE A 660 27.44 30.77 -11.43
CA ILE A 660 27.37 30.86 -9.97
C ILE A 660 28.26 31.99 -9.48
N ASP A 661 29.46 32.14 -10.03
CA ASP A 661 30.37 33.23 -9.69
C ASP A 661 29.74 34.60 -9.99
N LYS A 662 29.12 34.74 -11.17
CA LYS A 662 28.36 35.93 -11.54
C LYS A 662 27.17 36.18 -10.60
N LEU A 663 26.43 35.15 -10.21
CA LEU A 663 25.33 35.25 -9.25
C LEU A 663 25.84 35.79 -7.91
N ILE A 664 26.92 35.23 -7.40
CA ILE A 664 27.52 35.63 -6.12
C ILE A 664 28.02 37.07 -6.21
N ASP A 665 28.67 37.46 -7.30
CA ASP A 665 29.13 38.82 -7.50
C ASP A 665 27.99 39.84 -7.40
N LEU A 666 26.94 39.65 -8.19
CA LEU A 666 25.77 40.53 -8.21
C LEU A 666 25.04 40.55 -6.85
N THR A 667 24.90 39.38 -6.22
CA THR A 667 24.23 39.25 -4.93
C THR A 667 24.97 40.03 -3.85
N TYR A 668 26.30 39.91 -3.78
CA TYR A 668 27.10 40.63 -2.79
C TYR A 668 27.17 42.14 -3.08
N ASP A 669 27.20 42.54 -4.35
CA ASP A 669 27.14 43.97 -4.72
C ASP A 669 25.84 44.63 -4.25
N LYS A 670 24.73 43.89 -4.30
CA LYS A 670 23.44 44.30 -3.71
C LYS A 670 23.46 44.25 -2.17
N ALA A 671 24.00 43.18 -1.58
CA ALA A 671 24.08 43.04 -0.12
C ALA A 671 24.93 44.15 0.54
N LEU A 672 26.00 44.61 -0.12
CA LEU A 672 26.82 45.73 0.33
C LEU A 672 26.12 47.09 0.31
N LYS A 673 25.05 47.22 -0.48
CA LYS A 673 24.21 48.43 -0.54
C LYS A 673 22.96 48.33 0.34
N ASN A 674 22.64 47.13 0.83
CA ASN A 674 21.45 46.87 1.61
C ASN A 674 21.63 47.34 3.07
N ASN A 675 20.74 48.20 3.56
CA ASN A 675 20.83 48.78 4.92
C ASN A 675 20.81 47.74 6.05
N THR A 676 20.23 46.57 5.81
CA THR A 676 20.15 45.47 6.79
C THR A 676 21.43 44.63 6.82
N LEU A 677 22.07 44.41 5.66
CA LEU A 677 23.22 43.50 5.55
C LEU A 677 24.59 44.20 5.52
N ARG A 678 24.65 45.48 5.12
CA ARG A 678 25.90 46.21 4.88
C ARG A 678 26.87 46.17 6.06
N SER A 679 26.37 46.29 7.29
CA SER A 679 27.18 46.33 8.52
C SER A 679 28.01 45.06 8.75
N PHE A 680 27.56 43.89 8.26
CA PHE A 680 28.30 42.63 8.38
C PHE A 680 29.55 42.58 7.49
N PHE A 681 29.61 43.41 6.45
CA PHE A 681 30.69 43.39 5.46
C PHE A 681 31.62 44.61 5.54
N GLU A 682 31.20 45.72 6.15
CA GLU A 682 31.97 46.97 6.23
C GLU A 682 33.35 46.81 6.87
N LYS A 683 33.45 46.03 7.96
CA LYS A 683 34.71 45.80 8.68
C LYS A 683 35.64 44.80 7.97
N ASN A 684 35.15 44.09 6.96
CA ASN A 684 35.87 43.02 6.26
C ASN A 684 35.98 43.27 4.75
N LYS A 685 35.96 44.53 4.29
CA LYS A 685 36.02 44.87 2.86
C LYS A 685 37.19 44.20 2.12
N ALA A 686 38.35 44.10 2.76
CA ALA A 686 39.54 43.43 2.20
C ALA A 686 39.37 41.91 1.98
N LYS A 687 38.37 41.27 2.63
CA LYS A 687 38.11 39.83 2.53
C LYS A 687 36.94 39.49 1.61
N ILE A 688 36.19 40.48 1.09
CA ILE A 688 34.98 40.25 0.28
C ILE A 688 35.27 39.34 -0.91
N THR A 689 36.36 39.56 -1.65
CA THR A 689 36.74 38.71 -2.78
C THR A 689 36.94 37.24 -2.37
N SER A 690 37.57 37.00 -1.22
CA SER A 690 37.74 35.64 -0.69
C SER A 690 36.41 35.03 -0.24
N ILE A 691 35.51 35.83 0.32
CA ILE A 691 34.17 35.38 0.75
C ILE A 691 33.33 35.01 -0.47
N LYS A 692 33.33 35.84 -1.53
CA LYS A 692 32.66 35.56 -2.80
C LYS A 692 33.12 34.21 -3.37
N LYS A 693 34.44 33.97 -3.48
CA LYS A 693 34.98 32.68 -3.94
C LYS A 693 34.50 31.48 -3.11
N LYS A 694 34.53 31.60 -1.77
CA LYS A 694 34.01 30.54 -0.88
C LYS A 694 32.51 30.32 -1.07
N MET A 695 31.75 31.38 -1.28
CA MET A 695 30.32 31.29 -1.55
C MET A 695 30.03 30.63 -2.90
N THR A 696 30.83 30.92 -3.94
CA THR A 696 30.75 30.26 -5.25
C THR A 696 30.98 28.76 -5.10
N GLN A 697 32.01 28.35 -4.37
CA GLN A 697 32.31 26.94 -4.08
C GLN A 697 31.21 26.29 -3.23
N PHE A 698 30.72 27.00 -2.22
CA PHE A 698 29.64 26.53 -1.35
C PHE A 698 28.34 26.28 -2.12
N ILE A 699 27.83 27.29 -2.84
CA ILE A 699 26.63 27.12 -3.65
C ILE A 699 26.87 26.07 -4.72
N GLY A 700 28.02 26.12 -5.42
CA GLY A 700 28.40 25.15 -6.44
C GLY A 700 28.31 23.72 -5.95
N GLY A 701 28.98 23.38 -4.84
CA GLY A 701 28.90 22.07 -4.23
C GLY A 701 27.50 21.69 -3.76
N LEU A 702 26.77 22.64 -3.16
CA LEU A 702 25.42 22.43 -2.65
C LEU A 702 24.42 21.99 -3.74
N ILE A 703 24.60 22.47 -4.97
CA ILE A 703 23.72 22.16 -6.10
C ILE A 703 24.30 21.14 -7.09
N GLY A 704 25.31 20.37 -6.64
CA GLY A 704 25.87 19.23 -7.37
C GLY A 704 27.02 19.56 -8.32
N GLY A 705 27.75 20.64 -8.06
CA GLY A 705 29.00 20.98 -8.74
C GLY A 705 30.20 20.15 -8.27
N PRO A 706 31.32 20.21 -9.00
CA PRO A 706 32.49 19.34 -8.76
C PRO A 706 33.27 19.69 -7.49
N VAL A 707 33.09 20.90 -6.95
CA VAL A 707 33.79 21.38 -5.76
C VAL A 707 32.88 21.22 -4.55
N THR A 708 33.27 20.37 -3.60
CA THR A 708 32.54 20.18 -2.34
C THR A 708 32.98 21.19 -1.29
N TYR A 709 32.02 21.78 -0.58
CA TYR A 709 32.25 22.64 0.58
C TYR A 709 31.65 21.97 1.82
N ASP A 710 32.40 21.85 2.91
CA ASP A 710 31.88 21.25 4.14
C ASP A 710 30.95 22.23 4.86
N VAL A 711 29.66 21.89 4.92
CA VAL A 711 28.64 22.70 5.60
C VAL A 711 28.99 22.90 7.09
N LYS A 712 29.75 21.97 7.70
CA LYS A 712 30.21 22.09 9.09
C LYS A 712 31.09 23.31 9.34
N ASP A 713 31.74 23.84 8.30
CA ASP A 713 32.58 25.04 8.42
C ASP A 713 31.76 26.33 8.58
N LEU A 714 30.46 26.30 8.29
CA LEU A 714 29.60 27.48 8.35
C LEU A 714 29.32 27.91 9.79
N LEU A 715 29.00 26.97 10.69
CA LEU A 715 28.63 27.31 12.06
C LEU A 715 29.76 28.04 12.82
N PRO A 716 31.01 27.54 12.85
CA PRO A 716 32.09 28.20 13.58
C PRO A 716 32.35 29.64 13.13
N VAL A 717 32.26 29.90 11.81
CA VAL A 717 32.56 31.23 11.25
C VAL A 717 31.40 32.21 11.42
N HIS A 718 30.15 31.73 11.49
CA HIS A 718 28.97 32.57 11.70
C HIS A 718 28.54 32.66 13.18
N TYR A 719 29.04 31.79 14.08
CA TYR A 719 28.58 31.68 15.46
C TYR A 719 28.62 33.01 16.22
N SER A 720 29.70 33.76 16.06
CA SER A 720 29.90 35.05 16.74
C SER A 720 29.22 36.22 16.02
N MET A 721 28.66 36.00 14.82
CA MET A 721 27.95 37.02 14.06
C MET A 721 26.50 37.11 14.54
N ASN A 722 25.97 38.32 14.76
CA ASN A 722 24.59 38.53 15.18
C ASN A 722 23.59 38.38 14.01
N ILE A 723 23.75 37.31 13.23
CA ILE A 723 22.90 37.02 12.07
C ILE A 723 21.64 36.34 12.56
N THR A 724 20.49 36.96 12.31
CA THR A 724 19.17 36.45 12.69
C THR A 724 18.48 35.81 11.49
N ASN A 725 17.36 35.11 11.71
CA ASN A 725 16.52 34.61 10.62
C ASN A 725 16.11 35.70 9.63
N PHE A 726 15.81 36.91 10.13
CA PHE A 726 15.49 38.06 9.29
C PHE A 726 16.64 38.43 8.35
N HIS A 727 17.88 38.45 8.83
CA HIS A 727 19.04 38.73 7.98
C HIS A 727 19.23 37.64 6.89
N PHE A 728 19.03 36.38 7.26
CA PHE A 728 19.09 35.27 6.31
C PHE A 728 18.00 35.39 5.24
N ASP A 729 16.77 35.75 5.61
CA ASP A 729 15.66 35.97 4.68
C ASP A 729 15.94 37.13 3.71
N VAL A 730 16.56 38.20 4.20
CA VAL A 730 16.97 39.32 3.34
C VAL A 730 18.03 38.86 2.33
N MET A 731 18.99 38.03 2.74
CA MET A 731 19.99 37.48 1.82
C MET A 731 19.34 36.58 0.75
N LEU A 732 18.45 35.67 1.13
CA LEU A 732 17.70 34.83 0.17
C LEU A 732 16.83 35.67 -0.77
N THR A 733 16.25 36.76 -0.27
CA THR A 733 15.48 37.71 -1.08
C THR A 733 16.37 38.33 -2.15
N ILE A 734 17.53 38.87 -1.78
CA ILE A 734 18.48 39.47 -2.73
C ILE A 734 18.94 38.43 -3.76
N LEU A 735 19.24 37.21 -3.33
CA LEU A 735 19.70 36.13 -4.20
C LEU A 735 18.59 35.70 -5.19
N THR A 736 17.35 35.58 -4.71
CA THR A 736 16.16 35.31 -5.55
C THR A 736 15.92 36.42 -6.58
N GLU A 737 15.98 37.69 -6.16
CA GLU A 737 15.82 38.80 -7.08
C GLU A 737 16.93 38.86 -8.12
N THR A 738 18.16 38.54 -7.73
CA THR A 738 19.31 38.50 -8.65
C THR A 738 19.12 37.42 -9.71
N LEU A 739 18.72 36.21 -9.32
CA LEU A 739 18.40 35.13 -10.24
C LEU A 739 17.28 35.50 -11.22
N LEU A 740 16.16 36.01 -10.71
CA LEU A 740 14.96 36.21 -11.51
C LEU A 740 15.00 37.49 -12.35
N LYS A 741 15.56 38.58 -11.83
CA LYS A 741 15.52 39.90 -12.46
C LYS A 741 16.81 40.26 -13.21
N ASP A 742 17.97 39.92 -12.66
CA ASP A 742 19.25 40.35 -13.27
C ASP A 742 19.84 39.27 -14.19
N MET A 743 19.58 38.00 -13.89
CA MET A 743 20.12 36.86 -14.62
C MET A 743 19.07 36.11 -15.45
N GLU A 744 17.79 36.49 -15.32
CA GLU A 744 16.66 35.91 -16.05
C GLU A 744 16.60 34.38 -15.98
N VAL A 745 17.03 33.81 -14.85
CA VAL A 745 17.01 32.37 -14.61
C VAL A 745 15.56 31.90 -14.48
N GLU A 746 15.28 30.72 -15.03
CA GLU A 746 13.96 30.11 -14.94
C GLU A 746 13.49 29.98 -13.48
N LYS A 747 12.22 30.35 -13.23
CA LYS A 747 11.64 30.38 -11.88
C LYS A 747 11.70 29.02 -11.16
N SER A 748 11.67 27.91 -11.89
CA SER A 748 11.81 26.56 -11.34
C SER A 748 13.20 26.35 -10.73
N MET A 749 14.26 26.67 -11.48
CA MET A 749 15.66 26.58 -11.05
C MET A 749 15.96 27.51 -9.86
N ALA A 750 15.42 28.73 -9.88
CA ALA A 750 15.58 29.65 -8.75
C ALA A 750 14.94 29.10 -7.46
N ARG A 751 13.74 28.50 -7.56
CA ARG A 751 13.09 27.84 -6.41
C ARG A 751 13.90 26.64 -5.92
N GLU A 752 14.45 25.85 -6.82
CA GLU A 752 15.27 24.69 -6.50
C GLU A 752 16.53 25.08 -5.72
N LEU A 753 17.22 26.15 -6.14
CA LEU A 753 18.36 26.70 -5.40
C LEU A 753 17.94 27.25 -4.02
N MET A 754 16.79 27.92 -3.91
CA MET A 754 16.29 28.38 -2.60
C MET A 754 15.98 27.21 -1.67
N ALA A 755 15.38 26.15 -2.21
CA ALA A 755 15.10 24.93 -1.44
C ALA A 755 16.38 24.27 -0.96
N ALA A 756 17.44 24.24 -1.80
CA ALA A 756 18.75 23.70 -1.41
C ALA A 756 19.44 24.55 -0.32
N LEU A 757 19.27 25.88 -0.32
CA LEU A 757 19.85 26.78 0.68
C LEU A 757 19.11 26.79 2.02
N GLN A 758 17.83 26.42 2.04
CA GLN A 758 17.01 26.53 3.24
C GLN A 758 17.49 25.68 4.44
N PRO A 759 17.94 24.41 4.27
CA PRO A 759 18.49 23.60 5.37
C PRO A 759 19.69 24.24 6.07
N VAL A 760 20.45 25.07 5.36
CA VAL A 760 21.68 25.73 5.83
C VAL A 760 21.39 26.88 6.80
N ARG A 761 20.12 27.31 6.90
CA ARG A 761 19.70 28.39 7.80
C ARG A 761 20.21 28.19 9.21
N SER A 762 20.06 26.97 9.74
CA SER A 762 20.46 26.67 11.11
C SER A 762 21.96 26.83 11.32
N ASP A 763 22.80 26.46 10.37
CA ASP A 763 24.25 26.60 10.47
C ASP A 763 24.69 28.07 10.49
N VAL A 764 23.89 28.99 9.94
CA VAL A 764 24.19 30.42 9.91
C VAL A 764 23.58 31.18 11.09
N THR A 765 22.36 30.86 11.51
CA THR A 765 21.62 31.66 12.51
C THR A 765 21.74 31.14 13.94
N THR A 766 22.19 29.90 14.15
CA THR A 766 22.26 29.27 15.49
C THR A 766 23.10 30.06 16.48
N GLY A 767 24.18 30.70 16.03
CA GLY A 767 25.03 31.53 16.88
C GLY A 767 24.26 32.67 17.57
N PHE A 768 23.36 33.34 16.84
CA PHE A 768 22.49 34.36 17.44
C PHE A 768 21.46 33.73 18.38
N THR A 769 20.79 32.66 17.95
CA THR A 769 19.74 31.98 18.72
C THR A 769 20.24 31.56 20.11
N ILE A 770 21.39 30.86 20.18
CA ILE A 770 21.98 30.41 21.45
C ILE A 770 22.36 31.59 22.34
N ARG A 771 23.00 32.62 21.78
CA ARG A 771 23.44 33.79 22.58
C ARG A 771 22.27 34.63 23.05
N SER A 772 21.21 34.73 22.26
CA SER A 772 19.96 35.40 22.65
C SER A 772 19.27 34.66 23.80
N GLU A 773 19.18 33.33 23.75
CA GLU A 773 18.65 32.54 24.85
C GLU A 773 19.51 32.63 26.11
N LEU A 774 20.84 32.57 25.97
CA LEU A 774 21.75 32.73 27.10
C LEU A 774 21.61 34.13 27.72
N ALA A 775 21.47 35.17 26.90
CA ALA A 775 21.19 36.52 27.37
C ALA A 775 19.86 36.58 28.13
N ARG A 776 18.78 36.00 27.58
CA ARG A 776 17.47 35.89 28.23
C ARG A 776 17.57 35.22 29.60
N LYS A 777 18.23 34.06 29.67
CA LYS A 777 18.45 33.31 30.91
C LYS A 777 19.28 34.09 31.93
N ASN A 778 20.29 34.82 31.48
CA ASN A 778 21.10 35.69 32.34
C ASN A 778 20.31 36.88 32.91
N THR A 779 19.26 37.33 32.20
CA THR A 779 18.36 38.40 32.66
C THR A 779 17.18 37.92 33.52
N GLU A 780 16.93 36.61 33.62
CA GLU A 780 15.89 36.05 34.50
C GLU A 780 16.15 36.34 36.00
N LYS A 781 17.40 36.62 36.38
CA LYS A 781 17.79 37.05 37.73
C LYS A 781 17.53 38.55 38.02
N GLY A 782 16.91 39.27 37.10
CA GLY A 782 16.62 40.72 37.21
C GLY A 782 17.69 41.60 36.55
N LEU A 783 17.29 42.79 36.10
CA LEU A 783 18.16 43.77 35.43
C LEU A 783 19.27 44.31 36.35
N ASP A 784 19.04 44.34 37.66
CA ASP A 784 20.02 44.79 38.66
C ASP A 784 21.30 43.94 38.64
N HIS A 785 21.16 42.63 38.40
CA HIS A 785 22.29 41.71 38.29
C HIS A 785 23.09 41.96 37.00
N LEU A 786 22.42 42.30 35.89
CA LEU A 786 23.09 42.70 34.65
C LEU A 786 23.82 44.04 34.85
N PHE A 787 23.16 45.01 35.50
CA PHE A 787 23.74 46.32 35.83
C PHE A 787 25.01 46.18 36.67
N ALA A 788 25.00 45.34 37.71
CA ALA A 788 26.20 45.05 38.49
C ALA A 788 27.31 44.39 37.65
N ARG A 789 26.97 43.41 36.78
CA ARG A 789 27.94 42.70 35.93
C ARG A 789 28.64 43.58 34.90
N ILE A 790 27.96 44.59 34.36
CA ILE A 790 28.58 45.51 33.40
C ILE A 790 29.45 46.57 34.08
N GLY A 791 29.44 46.67 35.42
CA GLY A 791 30.21 47.64 36.21
C GLY A 791 29.38 48.81 36.73
N GLY A 792 28.06 48.64 36.85
CA GLY A 792 27.13 49.67 37.30
C GLY A 792 27.17 50.91 36.40
N SER A 793 27.09 52.08 37.00
CA SER A 793 27.06 53.36 36.29
C SER A 793 28.30 53.61 35.45
N GLU A 794 29.50 53.32 35.98
CA GLU A 794 30.76 53.44 35.21
C GLU A 794 30.81 52.45 34.03
N GLY A 795 30.26 51.26 34.23
CA GLY A 795 30.08 50.26 33.20
C GLY A 795 29.24 50.74 32.03
N ILE A 796 28.10 51.37 32.33
CA ILE A 796 27.23 51.98 31.32
C ILE A 796 27.96 53.12 30.60
N VAL A 797 28.65 54.00 31.31
CA VAL A 797 29.42 55.10 30.69
C VAL A 797 30.46 54.54 29.72
N LYS A 798 31.26 53.55 30.14
CA LYS A 798 32.24 52.89 29.25
C LYS A 798 31.60 52.23 28.03
N LEU A 799 30.42 51.65 28.18
CA LEU A 799 29.68 51.06 27.06
C LEU A 799 29.19 52.15 26.09
N VAL A 800 28.64 53.24 26.61
CA VAL A 800 28.17 54.39 25.81
C VAL A 800 29.34 55.04 25.09
N ASP A 801 30.51 55.17 25.72
CA ASP A 801 31.71 55.72 25.10
C ASP A 801 32.30 54.81 24.00
N ALA A 802 32.02 53.50 24.07
CA ALA A 802 32.51 52.51 23.11
C ALA A 802 31.57 52.27 21.91
N LEU A 803 30.29 52.65 22.04
CA LEU A 803 29.27 52.59 20.99
C LEU A 803 29.33 53.84 20.10
#